data_AF-A0A2M9F1N2-F1
#
_entry.id   AF-A0A2M9F1N2-F1
#
_cell.length_a   1.000
_cell.length_b   1.000
_cell.length_c   1.000
_cell.angle_alpha   90.00
_cell.angle_beta   90.00
_cell.angle_gamma   90.00
#
_symmetry.space_group_name_H-M   'P 1'
#
loop_
_entity.id
_entity.type
_entity.pdbx_description
1 polymer ?
#
loop_
_entity_poly.entity_id
_entity_poly.type
_entity_poly.pdbx_seq_one_letter_code
_entity_poly.pdbx_strand_id
1 'polypeptide(L)'
;MNWKERLDSWTRSKWAKALRITGSVFWNLALILLIVFVVLGAFGASVGAGYFAALVKDEPLRSPEQMRNAVFTYEETSEIYFKDNNYFGKMRTDLERTETKLDAVSDNVLNAVFATEDEYFEVHDGIVPKAIFRGLLQDITNADTQTGGSTLTQQIIKNQILTNEVSYSRKAKEILLAMRLEEYMDKEEILEAYLNIIPYGRNSSGRNIAGIETAAQGIFGVEAKDLNLAQSAYIAGIPQAPYRYTPFTSKGELKDAEGLAPGIDRMKTVLFRMKETGYITEAEYQEALAYDITKDFKPREASTYEDLPWLTIEVEERVTTIMAKVLAERDGLDPKRIDGDSSLRNEYRQLARQEIATGGYRIHTTIDEKLMRKMEEIKSNYDMYGYTRVKEVKNSETGEIEKVEEPVQVGGMLLENQTGRILAFMGGRDHNIEALNHSTQAYRSPGSTFKPLMVYAPAIEYGVAGAGTPVVDVEFSFTDASNSGWSPENYNPDQEKGIISLRSALTTSQNLTAIRLYDTIRERKPVEFLHKMGFDSVEDNENSNLSLSIGGTSKGVTIEDNTNAFAMFANNGSFVDAYLIEKIEDVDGNIVYEHKSEPVQVFSPATAYIMNDIMRDVFDEGTATVANSRLKFSSDIAGKTGTTQDHKDAWLIGYNPNVTLSVWLGYDNYNFKAGDNTLFYMNNTYGHPSVRSNTLWSNLMNGMYDVNPELIAAPNKTFQRPEGVVERSFCGISGLAPSSACSNAGLVKSDLFNAATFLPTKPDDSLVSSSYVTINGNRYRALDSTPSEFVVKGGFGVSESFIERMLGRFGGNASKLFPENSGFASNVVSEDVFNADGAAPSGVSAAVANSVMTWTNSGSADVVGYYIYQGDTRIAAIPQASENRYVLSGYGDYSVRAVDITGKISAPSNVISRERPEPKPEPKPPASGGGNSGGNNSGGGNGGGNSGGGDTGGGDEEEPTDPVEPTDPTDPGTDDGEE
;
A
#
# COMPACT_ATOMS: atom_id res chain seq x y z
N MET A 1 44.33 59.92 106.83
CA MET A 1 43.54 60.16 105.61
C MET A 1 42.73 58.92 105.30
N ASN A 2 41.42 59.08 105.29
CA ASN A 2 40.43 58.05 105.03
C ASN A 2 40.44 57.67 103.53
N TRP A 3 40.14 56.42 103.19
CA TRP A 3 40.06 55.97 101.79
C TRP A 3 39.05 56.81 101.00
N LYS A 4 37.93 57.21 101.64
CA LYS A 4 36.95 58.14 101.09
C LYS A 4 37.54 59.51 100.71
N GLU A 5 38.48 60.05 101.48
CA GLU A 5 39.14 61.34 101.18
C GLU A 5 40.10 61.24 99.98
N ARG A 6 40.75 60.08 99.81
CA ARG A 6 41.57 59.81 98.62
C ARG A 6 40.71 59.67 97.37
N LEU A 7 39.57 58.98 97.44
CA LEU A 7 38.67 58.89 96.29
C LEU A 7 38.02 60.24 95.96
N ASP A 8 37.59 61.01 96.98
CA ASP A 8 36.95 62.32 96.77
C ASP A 8 37.95 63.36 96.22
N SER A 9 39.23 63.34 96.65
CA SER A 9 40.27 64.19 96.01
C SER A 9 40.63 63.75 94.59
N TRP A 10 40.65 62.44 94.31
CA TRP A 10 40.86 61.89 92.97
C TRP A 10 39.74 62.30 92.00
N THR A 11 38.47 62.15 92.40
CA THR A 11 37.29 62.52 91.58
C THR A 11 37.13 64.03 91.37
N ARG A 12 37.69 64.87 92.25
CA ARG A 12 37.68 66.35 92.10
C ARG A 12 38.86 66.90 91.28
N SER A 13 39.84 66.06 90.93
CA SER A 13 40.98 66.47 90.10
C SER A 13 40.52 66.89 88.69
N LYS A 14 41.21 67.88 88.09
CA LYS A 14 40.85 68.40 86.75
C LYS A 14 40.83 67.30 85.68
N TRP A 15 41.73 66.31 85.78
CA TRP A 15 41.86 65.23 84.80
C TRP A 15 40.80 64.14 84.97
N ALA A 16 40.41 63.77 86.21
CA ALA A 16 39.29 62.85 86.43
C ALA A 16 37.95 63.48 86.02
N LYS A 17 37.79 64.80 86.24
CA LYS A 17 36.63 65.56 85.76
C LYS A 17 36.57 65.59 84.23
N ALA A 18 37.72 65.76 83.56
CA ALA A 18 37.84 65.66 82.11
C ALA A 18 37.51 64.25 81.60
N LEU A 19 38.12 63.18 82.15
CA LEU A 19 37.83 61.79 81.76
C LEU A 19 36.36 61.43 81.92
N ARG A 20 35.70 61.86 83.01
CA ARG A 20 34.27 61.61 83.21
C ARG A 20 33.40 62.35 82.18
N ILE A 21 33.76 63.60 81.84
CA ILE A 21 33.05 64.38 80.82
C ILE A 21 33.28 63.75 79.44
N THR A 22 34.53 63.53 79.01
CA THR A 22 34.86 62.91 77.72
C THR A 22 34.26 61.51 77.59
N GLY A 23 34.29 60.69 78.65
CA GLY A 23 33.65 59.37 78.68
C GLY A 23 32.12 59.46 78.55
N SER A 24 31.47 60.41 79.24
CA SER A 24 30.02 60.64 79.08
C SER A 24 29.64 61.17 77.70
N VAL A 25 30.49 62.01 77.09
CA VAL A 25 30.28 62.53 75.73
C VAL A 25 30.47 61.41 74.71
N PHE A 26 31.49 60.56 74.86
CA PHE A 26 31.72 59.40 74.01
C PHE A 26 30.59 58.37 74.14
N TRP A 27 30.12 58.10 75.37
CA TRP A 27 28.98 57.20 75.61
C TRP A 27 27.67 57.75 75.03
N ASN A 28 27.40 59.05 75.18
CA ASN A 28 26.22 59.67 74.59
C ASN A 28 26.32 59.73 73.05
N LEU A 29 27.50 59.95 72.47
CA LEU A 29 27.73 59.83 71.03
C LEU A 29 27.54 58.40 70.53
N ALA A 30 28.03 57.40 71.26
CA ALA A 30 27.82 55.99 70.95
C ALA A 30 26.33 55.60 71.03
N LEU A 31 25.59 56.10 72.03
CA LEU A 31 24.13 55.94 72.14
C LEU A 31 23.38 56.63 71.00
N ILE A 32 23.77 57.86 70.62
CA ILE A 32 23.17 58.57 69.48
C ILE A 32 23.44 57.81 68.17
N LEU A 33 24.67 57.34 67.96
CA LEU A 33 25.04 56.52 66.80
C LEU A 33 24.26 55.20 66.78
N LEU A 34 24.09 54.54 67.94
CA LEU A 34 23.28 53.32 68.06
C LEU A 34 21.81 53.59 67.74
N ILE A 35 21.22 54.67 68.26
CA ILE A 35 19.83 55.07 67.97
C ILE A 35 19.67 55.40 66.49
N VAL A 36 20.59 56.16 65.89
CA VAL A 36 20.61 56.45 64.45
C VAL A 36 20.72 55.15 63.64
N PHE A 37 21.59 54.22 64.03
CA PHE A 37 21.74 52.93 63.37
C PHE A 37 20.48 52.06 63.48
N VAL A 38 19.83 52.02 64.64
CA VAL A 38 18.55 51.31 64.84
C VAL A 38 17.42 51.95 64.05
N VAL A 39 17.31 53.28 64.01
CA VAL A 39 16.29 54.00 63.23
C VAL A 39 16.50 53.84 61.73
N LEU A 40 17.75 53.94 61.24
CA LEU A 40 18.08 53.69 59.84
C LEU A 40 17.87 52.22 59.46
N GLY A 41 18.19 51.28 60.36
CA GLY A 41 17.92 49.85 60.18
C GLY A 41 16.44 49.54 60.11
N ALA A 42 15.64 50.10 61.02
CA ALA A 42 14.18 49.95 61.00
C ALA A 42 13.56 50.61 59.76
N PHE A 43 14.05 51.77 59.33
CA PHE A 43 13.61 52.41 58.10
C PHE A 43 13.96 51.57 56.86
N GLY A 44 15.20 51.08 56.76
CA GLY A 44 15.66 50.20 55.67
C GLY A 44 14.87 48.89 55.60
N ALA A 45 14.62 48.25 56.75
CA ALA A 45 13.75 47.07 56.84
C ALA A 45 12.31 47.38 56.42
N SER A 46 11.75 48.53 56.82
CA SER A 46 10.40 48.94 56.43
C SER A 46 10.26 49.20 54.93
N VAL A 47 11.26 49.87 54.32
CA VAL A 47 11.32 50.11 52.88
C VAL A 47 11.49 48.78 52.12
N GLY A 48 12.37 47.90 52.59
CA GLY A 48 12.58 46.57 52.01
C GLY A 48 11.32 45.70 52.05
N ALA A 49 10.64 45.64 53.19
CA ALA A 49 9.38 44.90 53.35
C ALA A 49 8.26 45.49 52.48
N GLY A 50 8.12 46.82 52.41
CA GLY A 50 7.15 47.47 51.54
C GLY A 50 7.43 47.24 50.06
N TYR A 51 8.71 47.22 49.65
CA TYR A 51 9.11 46.90 48.28
C TYR A 51 8.85 45.43 47.94
N PHE A 52 9.20 44.49 48.83
CA PHE A 52 8.90 43.07 48.66
C PHE A 52 7.38 42.83 48.52
N ALA A 53 6.58 43.43 49.41
CA ALA A 53 5.12 43.36 49.34
C ALA A 53 4.58 43.90 48.00
N ALA A 54 5.13 45.01 47.49
CA ALA A 54 4.74 45.57 46.20
C ALA A 54 5.11 44.67 44.99
N LEU A 55 6.19 43.87 45.09
CA LEU A 55 6.60 42.91 44.07
C LEU A 55 5.71 41.64 44.03
N VAL A 56 5.15 41.23 45.17
CA VAL A 56 4.35 39.98 45.28
C VAL A 56 2.84 40.21 45.40
N LYS A 57 2.37 41.46 45.44
CA LYS A 57 0.95 41.83 45.67
C LYS A 57 -0.05 41.18 44.70
N ASP A 58 0.38 40.89 43.47
CA ASP A 58 -0.45 40.36 42.38
C ASP A 58 -0.33 38.82 42.27
N GLU A 59 0.37 38.16 43.21
CA GLU A 59 0.53 36.70 43.22
C GLU A 59 -0.70 36.02 43.86
N PRO A 60 -1.39 35.11 43.14
CA PRO A 60 -2.61 34.48 43.65
C PRO A 60 -2.37 33.61 44.89
N LEU A 61 -3.36 33.61 45.80
CA LEU A 61 -3.41 32.72 46.94
C LEU A 61 -3.87 31.32 46.48
N ARG A 62 -2.91 30.48 46.08
CA ARG A 62 -3.12 29.04 45.84
C ARG A 62 -3.38 28.31 47.16
N SER A 63 -4.32 27.36 47.17
CA SER A 63 -4.55 26.45 48.29
C SER A 63 -3.40 25.42 48.44
N PRO A 64 -3.31 24.69 49.58
CA PRO A 64 -2.34 23.62 49.74
C PRO A 64 -2.45 22.54 48.65
N GLU A 65 -3.67 22.11 48.29
CA GLU A 65 -3.91 21.17 47.20
C GLU A 65 -3.44 21.71 45.84
N GLN A 66 -3.72 22.98 45.54
CA GLN A 66 -3.27 23.61 44.28
C GLN A 66 -1.74 23.76 44.22
N MET A 67 -1.08 24.00 45.35
CA MET A 67 0.39 24.08 45.43
C MET A 67 1.01 22.68 45.30
N ARG A 68 0.46 21.68 46.00
CA ARG A 68 0.87 20.27 45.90
C ARG A 68 0.72 19.76 44.47
N ASN A 69 -0.45 19.90 43.86
CA ASN A 69 -0.68 19.44 42.47
C ASN A 69 0.26 20.17 41.49
N ALA A 70 0.45 21.48 41.63
CA ALA A 70 1.39 22.24 40.78
C ALA A 70 2.88 21.84 40.97
N VAL A 71 3.20 20.93 41.89
CA VAL A 71 4.55 20.41 42.16
C VAL A 71 4.63 18.88 41.98
N PHE A 72 3.53 18.15 42.20
CA PHE A 72 3.44 16.69 42.11
C PHE A 72 2.86 16.16 40.79
N THR A 73 2.29 17.01 39.93
CA THR A 73 1.90 16.56 38.57
C THR A 73 3.16 16.40 37.72
N TYR A 74 3.81 15.24 37.88
CA TYR A 74 4.92 14.82 37.04
C TYR A 74 4.36 14.36 35.69
N GLU A 75 4.77 15.05 34.63
CA GLU A 75 4.40 14.70 33.27
C GLU A 75 5.16 13.42 32.86
N GLU A 76 4.52 12.26 32.91
CA GLU A 76 5.09 11.00 32.43
C GLU A 76 4.96 10.86 30.92
N THR A 77 6.04 10.46 30.26
CA THR A 77 6.02 10.25 28.81
C THR A 77 5.38 8.90 28.47
N SER A 78 4.24 8.95 27.77
CA SER A 78 3.51 7.78 27.29
C SER A 78 4.36 6.83 26.43
N GLU A 79 4.05 5.55 26.54
CA GLU A 79 4.79 4.43 25.97
C GLU A 79 4.01 3.77 24.83
N ILE A 80 4.73 3.32 23.80
CA ILE A 80 4.20 2.65 22.62
C ILE A 80 4.63 1.19 22.65
N TYR A 81 3.69 0.30 22.40
CA TYR A 81 3.87 -1.14 22.32
C TYR A 81 3.45 -1.67 20.95
N PHE A 82 4.23 -2.58 20.40
CA PHE A 82 3.80 -3.49 19.35
C PHE A 82 2.72 -4.46 19.89
N LYS A 83 2.17 -5.27 18.98
CA LYS A 83 1.33 -6.42 19.30
C LYS A 83 1.98 -7.32 20.37
N ASP A 84 1.14 -7.99 21.15
CA ASP A 84 1.51 -8.88 22.26
C ASP A 84 2.28 -8.19 23.39
N ASN A 85 2.10 -6.87 23.55
CA ASN A 85 2.73 -6.02 24.57
C ASN A 85 4.26 -5.94 24.48
N ASN A 86 4.84 -6.15 23.28
CA ASN A 86 6.26 -5.94 23.07
C ASN A 86 6.57 -4.44 23.03
N TYR A 87 7.41 -3.94 23.92
CA TYR A 87 7.73 -2.52 24.03
C TYR A 87 8.46 -2.00 22.77
N PHE A 88 7.94 -0.94 22.15
CA PHE A 88 8.58 -0.27 21.01
C PHE A 88 9.40 0.94 21.46
N GLY A 89 8.86 1.77 22.35
CA GLY A 89 9.56 2.94 22.87
C GLY A 89 8.63 4.04 23.36
N LYS A 90 9.17 5.24 23.61
CA LYS A 90 8.41 6.38 24.13
C LYS A 90 7.90 7.32 23.02
N MET A 91 6.75 7.94 23.27
CA MET A 91 6.19 9.02 22.44
C MET A 91 7.14 10.22 22.34
N ARG A 92 6.99 11.06 21.32
CA ARG A 92 7.77 12.31 21.21
C ARG A 92 7.24 13.39 22.15
N THR A 93 8.16 13.93 22.94
CA THR A 93 7.96 14.94 23.98
C THR A 93 9.18 15.86 24.01
N ASP A 94 8.99 17.11 24.44
CA ASP A 94 10.09 18.08 24.62
C ASP A 94 11.07 17.65 25.73
N LEU A 95 10.58 16.85 26.68
CA LEU A 95 11.29 16.41 27.88
C LEU A 95 10.75 15.03 28.29
N GLU A 96 11.62 14.02 28.32
CA GLU A 96 11.27 12.67 28.82
C GLU A 96 11.39 12.62 30.34
N ARG A 97 10.44 11.94 30.99
CA ARG A 97 10.41 11.65 32.43
C ARG A 97 9.84 10.26 32.71
N THR A 98 10.13 9.78 33.92
CA THR A 98 9.63 8.57 34.59
C THR A 98 9.57 8.92 36.07
N GLU A 99 8.43 8.72 36.74
CA GLU A 99 8.30 8.94 38.18
C GLU A 99 9.09 7.87 38.97
N THR A 100 9.72 8.29 40.07
CA THR A 100 10.22 7.38 41.09
C THR A 100 9.93 7.89 42.50
N LYS A 101 9.78 6.97 43.44
CA LYS A 101 9.58 7.28 44.86
C LYS A 101 10.91 7.50 45.57
N LEU A 102 10.92 8.32 46.61
CA LEU A 102 12.14 8.69 47.31
C LEU A 102 12.91 7.49 47.89
N ASP A 103 12.20 6.42 48.29
CA ASP A 103 12.77 5.17 48.78
C ASP A 103 13.37 4.27 47.67
N ALA A 104 13.12 4.60 46.41
CA ALA A 104 13.73 3.99 45.22
C ALA A 104 14.89 4.81 44.65
N VAL A 105 15.50 5.71 45.43
CA VAL A 105 16.67 6.50 45.07
C VAL A 105 17.86 6.17 45.99
N SER A 106 19.06 6.04 45.42
CA SER A 106 20.29 5.71 46.16
C SER A 106 20.63 6.79 47.20
N ASP A 107 20.94 6.39 48.43
CA ASP A 107 21.41 7.29 49.50
C ASP A 107 22.60 8.17 49.04
N ASN A 108 23.45 7.64 48.15
CA ASN A 108 24.57 8.39 47.57
C ASN A 108 24.10 9.60 46.77
N VAL A 109 22.96 9.51 46.07
CA VAL A 109 22.34 10.62 45.33
C VAL A 109 21.78 11.65 46.30
N LEU A 110 21.04 11.21 47.32
CA LEU A 110 20.45 12.10 48.32
C LEU A 110 21.54 12.93 49.02
N ASN A 111 22.58 12.24 49.50
CA ASN A 111 23.75 12.85 50.12
C ASN A 111 24.52 13.78 49.15
N ALA A 112 24.61 13.44 47.86
CA ALA A 112 25.25 14.28 46.85
C ALA A 112 24.46 15.58 46.62
N VAL A 113 23.13 15.48 46.46
CA VAL A 113 22.23 16.63 46.28
C VAL A 113 22.27 17.56 47.49
N PHE A 114 22.20 17.03 48.71
CA PHE A 114 22.36 17.82 49.93
C PHE A 114 23.75 18.51 49.98
N ALA A 115 24.82 17.79 49.66
CA ALA A 115 26.17 18.36 49.71
C ALA A 115 26.41 19.52 48.73
N THR A 116 25.72 19.55 47.58
CA THR A 116 26.00 20.53 46.51
C THR A 116 24.93 21.55 46.21
N GLU A 117 23.66 21.18 46.31
CA GLU A 117 22.55 22.06 45.96
C GLU A 117 21.97 22.73 47.21
N ASP A 118 21.90 22.03 48.35
CA ASP A 118 21.32 22.60 49.58
C ASP A 118 21.77 21.91 50.90
N GLU A 119 22.92 22.34 51.44
CA GLU A 119 23.53 21.81 52.67
C GLU A 119 22.61 21.92 53.91
N TYR A 120 21.68 22.89 53.91
CA TYR A 120 20.81 23.19 55.06
C TYR A 120 19.35 22.81 54.81
N PHE A 121 19.08 21.96 53.81
CA PHE A 121 17.73 21.61 53.38
C PHE A 121 16.84 21.16 54.53
N GLU A 122 17.31 20.27 55.40
CA GLU A 122 16.54 19.73 56.54
C GLU A 122 16.19 20.78 57.62
N VAL A 123 16.85 21.95 57.63
CA VAL A 123 16.86 22.88 58.77
C VAL A 123 16.20 24.24 58.45
N HIS A 124 16.04 24.59 57.17
CA HIS A 124 15.48 25.89 56.77
C HIS A 124 13.98 25.81 56.45
N ASP A 125 13.28 26.95 56.52
CA ASP A 125 11.87 27.10 56.11
C ASP A 125 11.79 27.78 54.72
N GLY A 126 12.06 27.02 53.67
CA GLY A 126 12.03 27.40 52.25
C GLY A 126 13.19 28.27 51.76
N ILE A 127 13.88 28.99 52.66
CA ILE A 127 14.97 29.91 52.33
C ILE A 127 16.10 29.88 53.36
N VAL A 128 17.33 30.14 52.92
CA VAL A 128 18.48 30.39 53.81
C VAL A 128 18.73 31.91 53.93
N PRO A 129 18.33 32.60 55.01
CA PRO A 129 18.41 34.07 55.09
C PRO A 129 19.84 34.61 54.99
N LYS A 130 20.82 33.84 55.51
CA LYS A 130 22.25 34.15 55.39
C LYS A 130 22.73 34.15 53.93
N ALA A 131 22.16 33.31 53.07
CA ALA A 131 22.50 33.23 51.65
C ALA A 131 21.92 34.43 50.89
N ILE A 132 20.66 34.80 51.16
CA ILE A 132 20.03 35.99 50.57
C ILE A 132 20.81 37.27 50.92
N PHE A 133 21.18 37.46 52.19
CA PHE A 133 21.95 38.64 52.61
C PHE A 133 23.37 38.64 52.04
N ARG A 134 24.00 37.47 51.88
CA ARG A 134 25.31 37.32 51.24
C ARG A 134 25.24 37.68 49.75
N GLY A 135 24.23 37.20 49.02
CA GLY A 135 24.02 37.54 47.60
C GLY A 135 23.81 39.04 47.41
N LEU A 136 22.94 39.66 48.23
CA LEU A 136 22.72 41.11 48.21
C LEU A 136 24.01 41.90 48.45
N LEU A 137 24.87 41.46 49.38
CA LEU A 137 26.19 42.07 49.59
C LEU A 137 27.12 41.87 48.40
N GLN A 138 27.20 40.65 47.84
CA GLN A 138 28.02 40.34 46.65
C GLN A 138 27.66 41.25 45.46
N ASP A 139 26.36 41.42 45.19
CA ASP A 139 25.83 42.31 44.14
C ASP A 139 26.19 43.78 44.38
N ILE A 140 26.06 44.27 45.62
CA ILE A 140 26.45 45.64 45.98
C ILE A 140 27.97 45.87 45.86
N THR A 141 28.78 44.82 46.09
CA THR A 141 30.25 44.90 46.03
C THR A 141 30.86 44.59 44.65
N ASN A 142 30.06 44.19 43.65
CA ASN A 142 30.55 43.63 42.37
C ASN A 142 31.60 42.52 42.59
N ALA A 143 31.27 41.51 43.41
CA ALA A 143 32.18 40.40 43.66
C ALA A 143 32.34 39.50 42.41
N ASP A 144 33.59 39.16 42.05
CA ASP A 144 33.92 38.32 40.87
C ASP A 144 33.32 36.89 40.92
N THR A 145 32.81 36.47 42.08
CA THR A 145 32.13 35.18 42.27
C THR A 145 30.84 35.36 43.07
N GLN A 146 29.70 35.28 42.39
CA GLN A 146 28.40 35.12 43.04
C GLN A 146 28.25 33.67 43.53
N THR A 147 28.03 33.48 44.83
CA THR A 147 27.71 32.14 45.37
C THR A 147 26.23 31.85 45.17
N GLY A 148 25.92 30.82 44.38
CA GLY A 148 24.55 30.31 44.23
C GLY A 148 23.97 29.93 45.60
N GLY A 149 22.90 30.60 46.01
CA GLY A 149 22.29 30.46 47.33
C GLY A 149 20.78 30.28 47.26
N SER A 150 20.31 29.51 46.29
CA SER A 150 18.89 29.16 46.14
C SER A 150 18.66 27.73 46.61
N THR A 151 17.62 27.52 47.41
CA THR A 151 17.28 26.23 48.03
C THR A 151 16.65 25.26 47.03
N LEU A 152 16.58 23.95 47.34
CA LEU A 152 15.87 22.96 46.49
C LEU A 152 14.43 23.40 46.22
N THR A 153 13.74 23.84 47.27
CA THR A 153 12.37 24.36 47.24
C THR A 153 12.22 25.57 46.31
N GLN A 154 13.20 26.50 46.32
CA GLN A 154 13.24 27.59 45.34
C GLN A 154 13.45 27.10 43.90
N GLN A 155 14.23 26.04 43.68
CA GLN A 155 14.42 25.45 42.36
C GLN A 155 13.13 24.82 41.81
N ILE A 156 12.37 24.10 42.66
CA ILE A 156 11.05 23.54 42.29
C ILE A 156 10.10 24.66 41.86
N ILE A 157 9.93 25.69 42.70
CA ILE A 157 9.04 26.83 42.43
C ILE A 157 9.41 27.55 41.13
N LYS A 158 10.72 27.72 40.87
CA LYS A 158 11.25 28.30 39.63
C LYS A 158 10.90 27.46 38.39
N ASN A 159 10.91 26.13 38.49
CA ASN A 159 10.70 25.24 37.35
C ASN A 159 9.22 24.90 37.08
N GLN A 160 8.36 24.89 38.11
CA GLN A 160 6.96 24.44 37.99
C GLN A 160 5.91 25.56 38.10
N ILE A 161 6.08 26.52 39.00
CA ILE A 161 5.02 27.51 39.32
C ILE A 161 5.27 28.86 38.64
N LEU A 162 6.53 29.19 38.35
CA LEU A 162 6.94 30.48 37.80
C LEU A 162 7.41 30.37 36.34
N THR A 163 7.28 31.46 35.58
CA THR A 163 7.79 31.57 34.22
C THR A 163 9.31 31.84 34.21
N ASN A 164 9.98 31.56 33.10
CA ASN A 164 11.44 31.72 32.93
C ASN A 164 11.94 33.19 32.88
N GLU A 165 11.13 34.19 33.25
CA GLU A 165 11.53 35.61 33.17
C GLU A 165 12.60 35.98 34.21
N VAL A 166 13.67 36.69 33.85
CA VAL A 166 14.66 37.15 34.85
C VAL A 166 14.25 38.51 35.41
N SER A 167 13.41 38.51 36.45
CA SER A 167 12.92 39.74 37.11
C SER A 167 13.06 39.69 38.64
N TYR A 168 13.26 40.86 39.28
CA TYR A 168 13.24 40.99 40.74
C TYR A 168 11.87 40.60 41.33
N SER A 169 10.78 40.82 40.57
CA SER A 169 9.43 40.37 40.94
C SER A 169 9.36 38.85 41.01
N ARG A 170 9.86 38.14 39.99
CA ARG A 170 9.92 36.68 39.98
C ARG A 170 10.74 36.16 41.17
N LYS A 171 11.92 36.71 41.47
CA LYS A 171 12.72 36.22 42.62
C LYS A 171 12.05 36.50 43.98
N ALA A 172 11.30 37.59 44.12
CA ALA A 172 10.48 37.85 45.31
C ALA A 172 9.31 36.85 45.45
N LYS A 173 8.63 36.54 44.34
CA LYS A 173 7.59 35.50 44.27
C LYS A 173 8.16 34.11 44.58
N GLU A 174 9.35 33.80 44.05
CA GLU A 174 10.07 32.53 44.28
C GLU A 174 10.35 32.32 45.78
N ILE A 175 10.81 33.37 46.48
CA ILE A 175 10.98 33.37 47.94
C ILE A 175 9.65 33.13 48.66
N LEU A 176 8.60 33.89 48.32
CA LEU A 176 7.29 33.79 48.98
C LEU A 176 6.65 32.41 48.80
N LEU A 177 6.71 31.87 47.58
CA LEU A 177 6.12 30.58 47.24
C LEU A 177 6.95 29.41 47.80
N ALA A 178 8.28 29.51 47.86
CA ALA A 178 9.12 28.49 48.49
C ALA A 178 8.84 28.39 49.99
N MET A 179 8.79 29.52 50.71
CA MET A 179 8.39 29.54 52.13
C MET A 179 6.97 28.98 52.35
N ARG A 180 6.05 29.22 51.41
CA ARG A 180 4.68 28.69 51.48
C ARG A 180 4.60 27.20 51.14
N LEU A 181 5.48 26.70 50.27
CA LEU A 181 5.49 25.28 49.89
C LEU A 181 5.89 24.40 51.07
N GLU A 182 6.88 24.82 51.86
CA GLU A 182 7.33 24.05 53.05
C GLU A 182 6.37 24.10 54.23
N GLU A 183 5.48 25.09 54.28
CA GLU A 183 4.35 25.07 55.23
C GLU A 183 3.29 24.03 54.83
N TYR A 184 3.29 23.58 53.57
CA TYR A 184 2.26 22.70 52.99
C TYR A 184 2.76 21.31 52.61
N MET A 185 4.08 21.07 52.58
CA MET A 185 4.73 19.83 52.16
C MET A 185 5.93 19.53 53.06
N ASP A 186 6.07 18.26 53.44
CA ASP A 186 7.20 17.79 54.24
C ASP A 186 8.50 17.73 53.41
N LYS A 187 9.65 17.62 54.07
CA LYS A 187 10.97 17.63 53.41
C LYS A 187 11.15 16.48 52.42
N GLU A 188 10.65 15.30 52.75
CA GLU A 188 10.65 14.13 51.88
C GLU A 188 9.79 14.37 50.62
N GLU A 189 8.57 14.92 50.79
CA GLU A 189 7.69 15.28 49.68
C GLU A 189 8.34 16.30 48.72
N ILE A 190 9.04 17.29 49.27
CA ILE A 190 9.77 18.31 48.49
C ILE A 190 10.98 17.69 47.76
N LEU A 191 11.70 16.77 48.40
CA LEU A 191 12.87 16.13 47.80
C LEU A 191 12.48 15.16 46.68
N GLU A 192 11.43 14.36 46.87
CA GLU A 192 10.83 13.52 45.82
C GLU A 192 10.45 14.37 44.60
N ALA A 193 9.79 15.51 44.84
CA ALA A 193 9.42 16.44 43.78
C ALA A 193 10.63 17.07 43.07
N TYR A 194 11.65 17.51 43.81
CA TYR A 194 12.88 18.02 43.19
C TYR A 194 13.52 16.99 42.27
N LEU A 195 13.68 15.76 42.75
CA LEU A 195 14.33 14.67 42.04
C LEU A 195 13.58 14.24 40.78
N ASN A 196 12.24 14.26 40.77
CA ASN A 196 11.41 13.95 39.60
C ASN A 196 11.30 15.10 38.58
N ILE A 197 11.52 16.36 39.01
CA ILE A 197 11.29 17.54 38.16
C ILE A 197 12.54 18.03 37.43
N ILE A 198 13.70 17.98 38.09
CA ILE A 198 14.87 18.74 37.66
C ILE A 198 15.44 18.19 36.32
N PRO A 199 15.82 19.07 35.36
CA PRO A 199 16.35 18.61 34.08
C PRO A 199 17.79 18.12 34.18
N TYR A 200 18.05 16.95 33.61
CA TYR A 200 19.36 16.27 33.56
C TYR A 200 20.01 16.31 32.16
N GLY A 201 19.53 17.19 31.28
CA GLY A 201 20.16 17.45 30.00
C GLY A 201 19.65 16.49 28.94
N ARG A 202 20.49 15.53 28.50
CA ARG A 202 20.16 14.56 27.43
C ARG A 202 20.54 13.13 27.79
N ASN A 203 19.88 12.17 27.14
CA ASN A 203 20.19 10.73 27.19
C ASN A 203 20.90 10.25 25.91
N SER A 204 21.18 8.94 25.86
CA SER A 204 21.80 8.22 24.75
C SER A 204 21.05 8.24 23.41
N SER A 205 19.80 8.70 23.37
CA SER A 205 19.03 8.92 22.13
C SER A 205 18.97 10.41 21.72
N GLY A 206 19.59 11.29 22.50
CA GLY A 206 19.65 12.74 22.25
C GLY A 206 18.41 13.51 22.70
N ARG A 207 17.40 12.83 23.24
CA ARG A 207 16.20 13.42 23.84
C ARG A 207 16.56 14.19 25.10
N ASN A 208 15.84 15.26 25.39
CA ASN A 208 16.03 15.97 26.65
C ASN A 208 15.38 15.17 27.78
N ILE A 209 16.01 15.12 28.95
CA ILE A 209 15.54 14.33 30.09
C ILE A 209 15.41 15.15 31.37
N ALA A 210 14.43 14.81 32.19
CA ALA A 210 14.27 15.26 33.57
C ALA A 210 13.82 14.07 34.45
N GLY A 211 14.00 14.20 35.76
CA GLY A 211 13.75 13.11 36.69
C GLY A 211 14.98 12.22 36.91
N ILE A 212 15.23 11.86 38.17
CA ILE A 212 16.43 11.12 38.59
C ILE A 212 16.47 9.71 37.99
N GLU A 213 15.32 9.04 37.89
CA GLU A 213 15.20 7.70 37.30
C GLU A 213 15.50 7.74 35.80
N THR A 214 14.90 8.67 35.06
CA THR A 214 15.19 8.88 33.63
C THR A 214 16.64 9.28 33.39
N ALA A 215 17.28 10.00 34.33
CA ALA A 215 18.71 10.29 34.28
C ALA A 215 19.57 9.06 34.49
N ALA A 216 19.26 8.21 35.49
CA ALA A 216 19.98 6.97 35.75
C ALA A 216 19.89 6.01 34.55
N GLN A 217 18.68 5.77 34.05
CA GLN A 217 18.41 4.89 32.91
C GLN A 217 18.98 5.46 31.60
N GLY A 218 18.79 6.76 31.35
CA GLY A 218 19.17 7.43 30.11
C GLY A 218 20.66 7.76 29.99
N ILE A 219 21.39 7.83 31.10
CA ILE A 219 22.84 8.10 31.11
C ILE A 219 23.67 6.85 31.35
N PHE A 220 23.28 5.99 32.28
CA PHE A 220 24.08 4.83 32.71
C PHE A 220 23.39 3.48 32.46
N GLY A 221 22.09 3.46 32.16
CA GLY A 221 21.33 2.21 31.97
C GLY A 221 21.08 1.45 33.27
N VAL A 222 21.02 2.14 34.42
CA VAL A 222 20.72 1.59 35.75
C VAL A 222 19.52 2.29 36.38
N GLU A 223 18.90 1.68 37.38
CA GLU A 223 17.82 2.31 38.18
C GLU A 223 18.41 3.31 39.20
N ALA A 224 17.65 4.32 39.63
CA ALA A 224 18.16 5.37 40.52
C ALA A 224 18.64 4.86 41.90
N LYS A 225 18.07 3.75 42.38
CA LYS A 225 18.50 3.05 43.61
C LYS A 225 19.89 2.40 43.49
N ASP A 226 20.30 2.02 42.27
CA ASP A 226 21.52 1.26 42.01
C ASP A 226 22.72 2.16 41.63
N LEU A 227 22.52 3.48 41.62
CA LEU A 227 23.57 4.47 41.34
C LEU A 227 24.72 4.39 42.36
N ASN A 228 25.92 4.11 41.86
CA ASN A 228 27.15 4.10 42.66
C ASN A 228 27.57 5.54 43.05
N LEU A 229 28.56 5.70 43.93
CA LEU A 229 28.99 7.01 44.44
C LEU A 229 29.46 7.97 43.33
N ALA A 230 30.20 7.50 42.33
CA ALA A 230 30.69 8.33 41.23
C ALA A 230 29.54 8.75 40.28
N GLN A 231 28.67 7.79 39.92
CA GLN A 231 27.46 8.04 39.13
C GLN A 231 26.51 9.04 39.83
N SER A 232 26.30 8.86 41.14
CA SER A 232 25.48 9.73 41.98
C SER A 232 26.03 11.16 42.01
N ALA A 233 27.34 11.30 42.23
CA ALA A 233 28.00 12.61 42.22
C ALA A 233 28.01 13.26 40.83
N TYR A 234 28.04 12.47 39.75
CA TYR A 234 27.94 12.97 38.39
C TYR A 234 26.54 13.53 38.13
N ILE A 235 25.49 12.73 38.37
CA ILE A 235 24.09 13.12 38.16
C ILE A 235 23.68 14.30 39.04
N ALA A 236 24.01 14.32 40.33
CA ALA A 236 23.76 15.46 41.22
C ALA A 236 24.49 16.75 40.78
N GLY A 237 25.57 16.61 40.01
CA GLY A 237 26.28 17.73 39.41
C GLY A 237 25.58 18.38 38.20
N ILE A 238 24.78 17.61 37.45
CA ILE A 238 24.19 18.01 36.16
C ILE A 238 23.21 19.21 36.25
N PRO A 239 22.25 19.28 37.20
CA PRO A 239 21.24 20.33 37.28
C PRO A 239 21.73 21.77 37.16
N GLN A 240 22.95 22.05 37.61
CA GLN A 240 23.54 23.39 37.52
C GLN A 240 23.75 23.87 36.05
N ALA A 241 24.04 22.98 35.11
CA ALA A 241 24.17 23.31 33.69
C ALA A 241 23.86 22.09 32.79
N PRO A 242 22.58 21.67 32.67
CA PRO A 242 22.25 20.31 32.24
C PRO A 242 22.80 19.92 30.86
N TYR A 243 22.62 20.78 29.86
CA TYR A 243 23.12 20.55 28.50
C TYR A 243 24.65 20.62 28.37
N ARG A 244 25.32 21.32 29.29
CA ARG A 244 26.79 21.37 29.34
C ARG A 244 27.35 20.09 29.96
N TYR A 245 26.74 19.62 31.04
CA TYR A 245 27.25 18.53 31.87
C TYR A 245 26.78 17.13 31.47
N THR A 246 25.63 16.96 30.79
CA THR A 246 25.25 15.68 30.15
C THR A 246 26.37 15.17 29.21
N PRO A 247 26.62 13.86 29.12
CA PRO A 247 27.67 13.33 28.24
C PRO A 247 27.28 13.30 26.75
N PHE A 248 26.03 13.55 26.38
CA PHE A 248 25.53 13.35 25.00
C PHE A 248 25.31 14.63 24.19
N THR A 249 25.39 14.50 22.86
CA THR A 249 24.98 15.51 21.88
C THR A 249 23.45 15.49 21.64
N SER A 250 22.93 16.36 20.77
CA SER A 250 21.52 16.31 20.33
C SER A 250 21.18 15.10 19.46
N LYS A 251 22.16 14.25 19.12
CA LYS A 251 21.99 13.01 18.36
C LYS A 251 22.22 11.76 19.23
N GLY A 252 22.33 11.90 20.54
CA GLY A 252 22.66 10.77 21.43
C GLY A 252 24.10 10.25 21.32
N GLU A 253 24.93 10.87 20.48
CA GLU A 253 26.37 10.56 20.39
C GLU A 253 27.07 11.04 21.66
N LEU A 254 28.05 10.27 22.16
CA LEU A 254 28.92 10.74 23.23
C LEU A 254 29.74 11.95 22.77
N LYS A 255 29.86 12.94 23.65
CA LYS A 255 30.79 14.06 23.47
C LYS A 255 32.24 13.56 23.47
N ASP A 256 33.12 14.33 22.84
CA ASP A 256 34.56 14.10 22.92
C ASP A 256 35.12 14.43 24.32
N ALA A 257 36.41 14.16 24.54
CA ALA A 257 37.05 14.38 25.84
C ALA A 257 36.94 15.84 26.33
N GLU A 258 36.97 16.82 25.42
CA GLU A 258 36.80 18.24 25.76
C GLU A 258 35.36 18.56 26.16
N GLY A 259 34.37 17.98 25.47
CA GLY A 259 32.95 18.13 25.79
C GLY A 259 32.50 17.37 27.04
N LEU A 260 33.16 16.28 27.42
CA LEU A 260 32.91 15.52 28.64
C LEU A 260 33.53 16.15 29.90
N ALA A 261 34.70 16.78 29.77
CA ALA A 261 35.46 17.33 30.90
C ALA A 261 34.63 18.23 31.86
N PRO A 262 33.75 19.15 31.39
CA PRO A 262 32.95 19.99 32.28
C PRO A 262 32.04 19.21 33.25
N GLY A 263 31.43 18.11 32.79
CA GLY A 263 30.59 17.25 33.64
C GLY A 263 31.41 16.45 34.64
N ILE A 264 32.55 15.91 34.19
CA ILE A 264 33.48 15.14 35.04
C ILE A 264 34.13 16.03 36.12
N ASP A 265 34.48 17.28 35.81
CA ASP A 265 35.02 18.21 36.80
C ASP A 265 33.96 18.73 37.78
N ARG A 266 32.69 18.82 37.34
CA ARG A 266 31.55 19.06 38.22
C ARG A 266 31.32 17.87 39.16
N MET A 267 31.39 16.62 38.69
CA MET A 267 31.36 15.40 39.52
C MET A 267 32.44 15.42 40.61
N LYS A 268 33.70 15.73 40.27
CA LYS A 268 34.79 15.86 41.25
C LYS A 268 34.51 16.95 42.29
N THR A 269 33.87 18.05 41.87
CA THR A 269 33.43 19.11 42.79
C THR A 269 32.34 18.61 43.75
N VAL A 270 31.41 17.78 43.27
CA VAL A 270 30.36 17.15 44.08
C VAL A 270 30.96 16.19 45.10
N LEU A 271 31.84 15.28 44.68
CA LEU A 271 32.59 14.38 45.56
C LEU A 271 33.36 15.16 46.65
N PHE A 272 34.00 16.28 46.29
CA PHE A 272 34.72 17.11 47.25
C PHE A 272 33.77 17.73 48.29
N ARG A 273 32.58 18.18 47.88
CA ARG A 273 31.56 18.69 48.80
C ARG A 273 31.03 17.61 49.74
N MET A 274 30.72 16.42 49.22
CA MET A 274 30.26 15.28 50.04
C MET A 274 31.28 14.91 51.13
N LYS A 275 32.58 15.01 50.82
CA LYS A 275 33.66 14.84 51.80
C LYS A 275 33.73 16.01 52.78
N GLU A 276 33.61 17.26 52.32
CA GLU A 276 33.68 18.46 53.16
C GLU A 276 32.54 18.51 54.20
N THR A 277 31.34 18.09 53.81
CA THR A 277 30.16 17.99 54.70
C THR A 277 30.12 16.69 55.52
N GLY A 278 30.97 15.71 55.21
CA GLY A 278 31.13 14.47 55.98
C GLY A 278 30.22 13.30 55.58
N TYR A 279 29.53 13.39 54.44
CA TYR A 279 28.73 12.28 53.89
C TYR A 279 29.59 11.11 53.35
N ILE A 280 30.84 11.37 52.97
CA ILE A 280 31.81 10.33 52.57
C ILE A 280 33.15 10.52 53.27
N THR A 281 33.86 9.41 53.46
CA THR A 281 35.22 9.38 54.01
C THR A 281 36.28 9.79 52.99
N GLU A 282 37.50 10.07 53.46
CA GLU A 282 38.65 10.28 52.56
C GLU A 282 38.91 9.07 51.65
N ALA A 283 38.68 7.84 52.13
CA ALA A 283 38.93 6.64 51.34
C ALA A 283 37.97 6.54 50.14
N GLU A 284 36.67 6.69 50.39
CA GLU A 284 35.62 6.69 49.37
C GLU A 284 35.80 7.86 48.38
N TYR A 285 36.21 9.03 48.87
CA TYR A 285 36.55 10.17 48.02
C TYR A 285 37.70 9.86 47.05
N GLN A 286 38.80 9.26 47.52
CA GLN A 286 39.93 8.91 46.65
C GLN A 286 39.59 7.76 45.69
N GLU A 287 38.74 6.80 46.10
CA GLU A 287 38.24 5.73 45.24
C GLU A 287 37.34 6.28 44.12
N ALA A 288 36.37 7.13 44.46
CA ALA A 288 35.47 7.76 43.50
C ALA A 288 36.19 8.74 42.55
N LEU A 289 37.27 9.40 43.00
CA LEU A 289 38.13 10.21 42.13
C LEU A 289 38.94 9.38 41.12
N ALA A 290 39.28 8.14 41.47
CA ALA A 290 40.01 7.21 40.59
C ALA A 290 39.06 6.44 39.65
N TYR A 291 37.75 6.52 39.87
CA TYR A 291 36.73 5.85 39.07
C TYR A 291 36.60 6.47 37.67
N ASP A 292 36.62 5.64 36.64
CA ASP A 292 36.49 6.07 35.25
C ASP A 292 35.01 6.03 34.81
N ILE A 293 34.29 7.10 35.17
CA ILE A 293 32.86 7.27 34.87
C ILE A 293 32.53 7.19 33.37
N THR A 294 33.52 7.36 32.47
CA THR A 294 33.27 7.32 31.02
C THR A 294 32.92 5.92 30.50
N LYS A 295 33.26 4.87 31.26
CA LYS A 295 32.91 3.48 30.94
C LYS A 295 31.44 3.15 31.19
N ASP A 296 30.77 3.93 32.03
CA ASP A 296 29.39 3.68 32.44
C ASP A 296 28.39 4.36 31.49
N PHE A 297 28.82 5.33 30.67
CA PHE A 297 27.90 6.03 29.78
C PHE A 297 27.31 5.08 28.72
N LYS A 298 25.98 5.04 28.66
CA LYS A 298 25.21 4.19 27.74
C LYS A 298 25.62 4.48 26.27
N PRO A 299 25.85 3.46 25.43
CA PRO A 299 26.10 3.68 23.99
C PRO A 299 24.91 4.35 23.32
N ARG A 300 25.14 5.03 22.19
CA ARG A 300 24.07 5.67 21.41
C ARG A 300 22.95 4.67 21.09
N GLU A 301 21.72 5.11 21.30
CA GLU A 301 20.49 4.38 21.04
C GLU A 301 19.68 5.14 19.99
N ALA A 302 19.12 4.43 19.01
CA ALA A 302 18.20 5.05 18.05
C ALA A 302 16.87 5.37 18.76
N SER A 303 16.33 6.58 18.54
CA SER A 303 14.96 6.87 18.98
C SER A 303 13.94 6.07 18.16
N THR A 304 12.70 5.94 18.65
CA THR A 304 11.57 5.34 17.88
C THR A 304 11.41 5.97 16.50
N TYR A 305 11.60 7.29 16.41
CA TYR A 305 11.59 8.07 15.19
C TYR A 305 12.80 7.81 14.27
N GLU A 306 13.93 7.34 14.80
CA GLU A 306 15.08 6.91 13.98
C GLU A 306 14.97 5.43 13.55
N ASP A 307 14.33 4.55 14.33
CA ASP A 307 14.11 3.12 14.01
C ASP A 307 12.97 2.94 12.99
N LEU A 308 11.74 3.39 13.33
CA LEU A 308 10.56 3.28 12.48
C LEU A 308 9.81 4.63 12.41
N PRO A 309 10.32 5.62 11.64
CA PRO A 309 9.75 6.97 11.60
C PRO A 309 8.27 7.02 11.19
N TRP A 310 7.91 6.41 10.06
CA TRP A 310 6.52 6.42 9.58
C TRP A 310 5.56 5.76 10.59
N LEU A 311 5.97 4.68 11.26
CA LEU A 311 5.16 4.06 12.31
C LEU A 311 4.97 5.01 13.49
N THR A 312 6.04 5.64 13.96
CA THR A 312 6.00 6.58 15.09
C THR A 312 5.03 7.74 14.80
N ILE A 313 5.15 8.37 13.62
CA ILE A 313 4.27 9.49 13.21
C ILE A 313 2.81 9.03 13.06
N GLU A 314 2.57 7.84 12.48
CA GLU A 314 1.22 7.31 12.26
C GLU A 314 0.53 6.95 13.58
N VAL A 315 1.27 6.38 14.55
CA VAL A 315 0.78 6.14 15.91
C VAL A 315 0.45 7.46 16.61
N GLU A 316 1.36 8.43 16.58
CA GLU A 316 1.16 9.76 17.18
C GLU A 316 -0.12 10.43 16.64
N GLU A 317 -0.36 10.37 15.33
CA GLU A 317 -1.50 11.00 14.67
C GLU A 317 -2.83 10.27 14.93
N ARG A 318 -2.85 8.93 14.92
CA ARG A 318 -4.06 8.15 15.24
C ARG A 318 -4.41 8.24 16.72
N VAL A 319 -3.43 8.14 17.62
CA VAL A 319 -3.63 8.32 19.06
C VAL A 319 -4.12 9.74 19.37
N THR A 320 -3.54 10.78 18.76
CA THR A 320 -4.04 12.17 18.87
C THR A 320 -5.51 12.27 18.45
N THR A 321 -5.91 11.58 17.37
CA THR A 321 -7.28 11.62 16.85
C THR A 321 -8.26 10.88 17.74
N ILE A 322 -7.88 9.71 18.26
CA ILE A 322 -8.67 8.93 19.22
C ILE A 322 -8.83 9.71 20.53
N MET A 323 -7.73 10.20 21.11
CA MET A 323 -7.76 10.91 22.38
C MET A 323 -8.49 12.25 22.29
N ALA A 324 -8.47 12.94 21.13
CA ALA A 324 -9.32 14.11 20.92
C ALA A 324 -10.82 13.78 21.07
N LYS A 325 -11.26 12.60 20.62
CA LYS A 325 -12.65 12.12 20.77
C LYS A 325 -12.96 11.71 22.21
N VAL A 326 -12.05 10.99 22.88
CA VAL A 326 -12.17 10.62 24.30
C VAL A 326 -12.26 11.86 25.20
N LEU A 327 -11.42 12.87 24.98
CA LEU A 327 -11.43 14.11 25.76
C LEU A 327 -12.72 14.91 25.57
N ALA A 328 -13.24 14.98 24.34
CA ALA A 328 -14.51 15.66 24.09
C ALA A 328 -15.70 14.93 24.73
N GLU A 329 -15.71 13.59 24.71
CA GLU A 329 -16.74 12.80 25.41
C GLU A 329 -16.65 12.98 26.93
N ARG A 330 -15.43 13.05 27.49
CA ARG A 330 -15.15 13.40 28.90
C ARG A 330 -15.72 14.77 29.28
N ASP A 331 -15.67 15.74 28.36
CA ASP A 331 -16.23 17.08 28.52
C ASP A 331 -17.75 17.17 28.19
N GLY A 332 -18.40 16.06 27.83
CA GLY A 332 -19.83 15.99 27.53
C GLY A 332 -20.22 16.47 26.13
N LEU A 333 -19.28 16.51 25.18
CA LEU A 333 -19.53 16.76 23.77
C LEU A 333 -19.68 15.44 22.98
N ASP A 334 -20.59 15.43 22.00
CA ASP A 334 -20.69 14.32 21.03
C ASP A 334 -19.43 14.29 20.14
N PRO A 335 -18.65 13.18 20.12
CA PRO A 335 -17.45 13.06 19.28
C PRO A 335 -17.69 13.34 17.79
N LYS A 336 -18.89 13.06 17.27
CA LYS A 336 -19.23 13.32 15.85
C LYS A 336 -19.25 14.82 15.52
N ARG A 337 -19.41 15.69 16.52
CA ARG A 337 -19.35 17.14 16.35
C ARG A 337 -17.93 17.63 16.04
N ILE A 338 -16.90 16.93 16.52
CA ILE A 338 -15.49 17.25 16.24
C ILE A 338 -15.17 17.03 14.76
N ASP A 339 -15.73 15.98 14.16
CA ASP A 339 -15.49 15.66 12.75
C ASP A 339 -16.07 16.75 11.82
N GLY A 340 -17.20 17.37 12.21
CA GLY A 340 -17.84 18.46 11.47
C GLY A 340 -17.29 19.88 11.72
N ASP A 341 -16.60 20.13 12.83
CA ASP A 341 -16.13 21.47 13.23
C ASP A 341 -14.59 21.54 13.31
N SER A 342 -13.98 22.27 12.38
CA SER A 342 -12.52 22.40 12.30
C SER A 342 -11.90 23.19 13.45
N SER A 343 -12.65 24.07 14.12
CA SER A 343 -12.17 24.79 15.30
C SER A 343 -12.10 23.86 16.50
N LEU A 344 -13.20 23.16 16.80
CA LEU A 344 -13.25 22.17 17.88
C LEU A 344 -12.25 21.03 17.65
N ARG A 345 -12.08 20.57 16.39
CA ARG A 345 -11.06 19.57 16.04
C ARG A 345 -9.65 20.04 16.33
N ASN A 346 -9.32 21.29 16.01
CA ASN A 346 -7.99 21.83 16.27
C ASN A 346 -7.75 22.05 17.78
N GLU A 347 -8.78 22.43 18.53
CA GLU A 347 -8.75 22.58 19.99
C GLU A 347 -8.52 21.22 20.69
N TYR A 348 -9.40 20.24 20.47
CA TYR A 348 -9.29 18.93 21.11
C TYR A 348 -8.06 18.14 20.68
N ARG A 349 -7.53 18.35 19.46
CA ARG A 349 -6.24 17.75 19.06
C ARG A 349 -5.03 18.41 19.71
N GLN A 350 -5.11 19.69 20.11
CA GLN A 350 -4.05 20.30 20.92
C GLN A 350 -4.08 19.77 22.35
N LEU A 351 -5.28 19.69 22.96
CA LEU A 351 -5.46 19.07 24.27
C LEU A 351 -5.00 17.61 24.27
N ALA A 352 -5.39 16.83 23.25
CA ALA A 352 -4.95 15.43 23.10
C ALA A 352 -3.44 15.30 22.96
N ARG A 353 -2.76 16.15 22.17
CA ARG A 353 -1.29 16.12 22.06
C ARG A 353 -0.60 16.43 23.39
N GLN A 354 -1.15 17.35 24.18
CA GLN A 354 -0.62 17.64 25.51
C GLN A 354 -0.84 16.44 26.44
N GLU A 355 -2.08 15.96 26.54
CA GLU A 355 -2.45 14.82 27.41
C GLU A 355 -1.62 13.57 27.09
N ILE A 356 -1.46 13.19 25.82
CA ILE A 356 -0.68 11.99 25.45
C ILE A 356 0.84 12.18 25.57
N ALA A 357 1.33 13.43 25.60
CA ALA A 357 2.75 13.69 25.85
C ALA A 357 3.11 13.55 27.33
N THR A 358 2.15 13.77 28.24
CA THR A 358 2.41 13.97 29.67
C THR A 358 1.61 13.07 30.63
N GLY A 359 0.64 12.30 30.12
CA GLY A 359 -0.27 11.47 30.93
C GLY A 359 0.14 10.01 31.13
N GLY A 360 1.37 9.61 30.76
CA GLY A 360 1.90 8.26 31.04
C GLY A 360 1.13 7.08 30.43
N TYR A 361 0.39 7.30 29.33
CA TYR A 361 -0.45 6.26 28.72
C TYR A 361 0.37 5.11 28.13
N ARG A 362 -0.18 3.89 28.18
CA ARG A 362 0.33 2.73 27.41
C ARG A 362 -0.50 2.55 26.15
N ILE A 363 0.13 2.77 25.00
CA ILE A 363 -0.48 2.73 23.68
C ILE A 363 -0.13 1.39 23.04
N HIS A 364 -1.11 0.51 22.86
CA HIS A 364 -0.91 -0.80 22.24
C HIS A 364 -1.33 -0.76 20.78
N THR A 365 -0.39 -1.06 19.89
CA THR A 365 -0.63 -1.13 18.44
C THR A 365 -0.94 -2.54 17.98
N THR A 366 -1.48 -2.66 16.78
CA THR A 366 -1.75 -3.92 16.08
C THR A 366 -0.52 -4.52 15.38
N ILE A 367 0.57 -3.77 15.31
CA ILE A 367 1.76 -4.07 14.51
C ILE A 367 2.51 -5.27 15.09
N ASP A 368 2.74 -6.29 14.27
CA ASP A 368 3.66 -7.38 14.58
C ASP A 368 5.09 -6.90 14.28
N GLU A 369 5.90 -6.73 15.33
CA GLU A 369 7.28 -6.23 15.22
C GLU A 369 8.10 -7.01 14.19
N LYS A 370 7.96 -8.34 14.14
CA LYS A 370 8.80 -9.19 13.30
C LYS A 370 8.38 -9.07 11.84
N LEU A 371 7.08 -8.98 11.57
CA LEU A 371 6.56 -8.73 10.22
C LEU A 371 6.93 -7.32 9.73
N MET A 372 6.84 -6.31 10.61
CA MET A 372 7.22 -4.93 10.32
C MET A 372 8.71 -4.80 9.98
N ARG A 373 9.60 -5.32 10.85
CA ARG A 373 11.05 -5.29 10.61
C ARG A 373 11.44 -6.08 9.36
N LYS A 374 10.76 -7.20 9.06
CA LYS A 374 10.99 -7.97 7.84
C LYS A 374 10.51 -7.23 6.57
N MET A 375 9.40 -6.50 6.64
CA MET A 375 8.94 -5.63 5.54
C MET A 375 10.00 -4.55 5.24
N GLU A 376 10.49 -3.86 6.27
CA GLU A 376 11.52 -2.82 6.16
C GLU A 376 12.86 -3.36 5.62
N GLU A 377 13.30 -4.55 6.05
CA GLU A 377 14.48 -5.24 5.52
C GLU A 377 14.36 -5.51 4.01
N ILE A 378 13.22 -6.05 3.57
CA ILE A 378 12.99 -6.39 2.16
C ILE A 378 12.89 -5.13 1.31
N LYS A 379 12.18 -4.11 1.81
CA LYS A 379 12.07 -2.79 1.18
C LYS A 379 13.44 -2.15 0.97
N SER A 380 14.31 -2.19 1.98
CA SER A 380 15.64 -1.57 1.93
C SER A 380 16.60 -2.30 0.99
N ASN A 381 16.43 -3.61 0.81
CA ASN A 381 17.25 -4.43 -0.08
C ASN A 381 16.70 -4.59 -1.51
N TYR A 382 15.52 -4.03 -1.81
CA TYR A 382 14.92 -4.11 -3.14
C TYR A 382 15.51 -3.02 -4.06
N ASP A 383 16.10 -3.43 -5.19
CA ASP A 383 16.74 -2.53 -6.16
C ASP A 383 15.85 -2.21 -7.37
N MET A 384 14.89 -3.08 -7.70
CA MET A 384 14.05 -2.96 -8.90
C MET A 384 12.89 -1.95 -8.78
N TYR A 385 13.05 -0.85 -8.04
CA TYR A 385 12.02 0.20 -7.92
C TYR A 385 11.80 0.91 -9.27
N GLY A 386 12.88 1.37 -9.89
CA GLY A 386 12.83 2.08 -11.17
C GLY A 386 13.91 3.15 -11.30
N TYR A 387 13.76 3.99 -12.31
CA TYR A 387 14.67 5.10 -12.58
C TYR A 387 14.54 6.18 -11.50
N THR A 388 15.66 6.72 -11.01
CA THR A 388 15.63 7.94 -10.19
C THR A 388 15.65 9.14 -11.14
N ARG A 389 14.57 9.93 -11.15
CA ARG A 389 14.50 11.20 -11.89
C ARG A 389 15.30 12.26 -11.14
N VAL A 390 15.66 13.35 -11.81
CA VAL A 390 16.36 14.48 -11.20
C VAL A 390 15.62 15.75 -11.58
N LYS A 391 15.21 16.52 -10.56
CA LYS A 391 14.54 17.83 -10.72
C LYS A 391 15.50 18.95 -10.35
N GLU A 392 15.48 20.03 -11.13
CA GLU A 392 16.21 21.26 -10.83
C GLU A 392 15.31 22.17 -9.98
N VAL A 393 15.69 22.37 -8.72
CA VAL A 393 14.94 23.17 -7.74
C VAL A 393 15.75 24.43 -7.43
N LYS A 394 15.09 25.59 -7.42
CA LYS A 394 15.75 26.82 -6.97
C LYS A 394 15.68 26.90 -5.45
N ASN A 395 16.85 26.90 -4.79
CA ASN A 395 16.94 27.08 -3.34
C ASN A 395 16.39 28.47 -2.96
N SER A 396 15.47 28.51 -1.99
CA SER A 396 14.77 29.73 -1.57
C SER A 396 15.63 30.72 -0.79
N GLU A 397 16.72 30.26 -0.19
CA GLU A 397 17.63 31.06 0.64
C GLU A 397 18.83 31.57 -0.18
N THR A 398 19.46 30.70 -0.98
CA THR A 398 20.66 31.05 -1.78
C THR A 398 20.31 31.57 -3.17
N GLY A 399 19.15 31.18 -3.72
CA GLY A 399 18.75 31.49 -5.09
C GLY A 399 19.46 30.66 -6.17
N GLU A 400 20.31 29.70 -5.79
CA GLU A 400 20.99 28.80 -6.73
C GLU A 400 20.07 27.67 -7.22
N ILE A 401 20.43 27.02 -8.32
CA ILE A 401 19.71 25.85 -8.84
C ILE A 401 20.41 24.59 -8.34
N GLU A 402 19.70 23.83 -7.51
CA GLU A 402 20.15 22.56 -6.95
C GLU A 402 19.47 21.39 -7.69
N LYS A 403 20.19 20.29 -7.81
CA LYS A 403 19.67 19.04 -8.38
C LYS A 403 19.20 18.14 -7.24
N VAL A 404 17.89 17.92 -7.18
CA VAL A 404 17.25 17.07 -6.18
C VAL A 404 16.83 15.77 -6.86
N GLU A 405 17.13 14.65 -6.24
CA GLU A 405 16.67 13.34 -6.71
C GLU A 405 15.16 13.18 -6.50
N GLU A 406 14.52 12.48 -7.42
CA GLU A 406 13.11 12.11 -7.38
C GLU A 406 13.02 10.60 -7.70
N PRO A 407 13.30 9.74 -6.71
CA PRO A 407 13.25 8.29 -6.89
C PRO A 407 11.80 7.81 -7.08
N VAL A 408 11.65 6.62 -7.66
CA VAL A 408 10.40 5.86 -7.51
C VAL A 408 10.22 5.53 -6.03
N GLN A 409 9.10 5.96 -5.47
CA GLN A 409 8.62 5.64 -4.14
C GLN A 409 7.88 4.31 -4.11
N VAL A 410 7.65 3.84 -2.90
CA VAL A 410 6.94 2.61 -2.58
C VAL A 410 6.00 2.85 -1.42
N GLY A 411 4.88 2.15 -1.41
CA GLY A 411 4.08 1.96 -0.22
C GLY A 411 3.46 0.58 -0.22
N GLY A 412 2.96 0.13 0.92
CA GLY A 412 2.37 -1.19 1.07
C GLY A 412 1.90 -1.46 2.49
N MET A 413 0.92 -2.35 2.62
CA MET A 413 0.25 -2.64 3.89
C MET A 413 -0.16 -4.12 3.96
N LEU A 414 0.05 -4.73 5.12
CA LEU A 414 -0.38 -6.08 5.47
C LEU A 414 -1.52 -6.00 6.51
N LEU A 415 -2.70 -6.51 6.15
CA LEU A 415 -3.88 -6.58 7.02
C LEU A 415 -4.20 -8.02 7.47
N GLU A 416 -4.74 -8.16 8.68
CA GLU A 416 -5.44 -9.37 9.15
C GLU A 416 -6.92 -9.31 8.73
N ASN A 417 -7.33 -10.14 7.76
CA ASN A 417 -8.60 -9.97 7.04
C ASN A 417 -9.86 -10.11 7.89
N GLN A 418 -9.81 -10.91 8.95
CA GLN A 418 -10.97 -11.16 9.80
C GLN A 418 -11.25 -10.01 10.77
N THR A 419 -10.26 -9.15 11.03
CA THR A 419 -10.29 -8.18 12.13
C THR A 419 -10.04 -6.75 11.70
N GLY A 420 -9.35 -6.51 10.58
CA GLY A 420 -8.92 -5.17 10.15
C GLY A 420 -7.60 -4.72 10.79
N ARG A 421 -6.91 -5.56 11.57
CA ARG A 421 -5.62 -5.18 12.17
C ARG A 421 -4.57 -4.90 11.11
N ILE A 422 -3.93 -3.73 11.17
CA ILE A 422 -2.73 -3.41 10.40
C ILE A 422 -1.54 -4.10 11.09
N LEU A 423 -1.00 -5.14 10.45
CA LEU A 423 0.09 -5.94 11.03
C LEU A 423 1.48 -5.38 10.68
N ALA A 424 1.62 -4.75 9.52
CA ALA A 424 2.83 -4.07 9.06
C ALA A 424 2.49 -3.12 7.90
N PHE A 425 3.24 -2.03 7.75
CA PHE A 425 3.15 -1.15 6.57
C PHE A 425 4.49 -0.47 6.27
N MET A 426 4.69 -0.04 5.02
CA MET A 426 5.86 0.75 4.61
C MET A 426 5.42 2.06 3.97
N GLY A 427 5.88 3.19 4.52
CA GLY A 427 5.42 4.52 4.10
C GLY A 427 6.21 5.17 2.96
N GLY A 428 7.35 4.64 2.57
CA GLY A 428 8.22 5.25 1.56
C GLY A 428 9.55 4.52 1.45
N ARG A 429 10.36 4.89 0.44
CA ARG A 429 11.63 4.19 0.17
C ARG A 429 12.70 4.50 1.21
N ASP A 430 12.87 5.77 1.57
CA ASP A 430 13.78 6.27 2.60
C ASP A 430 13.17 7.55 3.20
N HIS A 431 12.94 7.57 4.51
CA HIS A 431 12.29 8.66 5.23
C HIS A 431 13.13 9.95 5.24
N ASN A 432 14.46 9.84 5.05
CA ASN A 432 15.35 11.00 4.96
C ASN A 432 15.26 11.69 3.59
N ILE A 433 14.74 11.01 2.57
CA ILE A 433 14.51 11.55 1.22
C ILE A 433 13.08 12.08 1.11
N GLU A 434 12.09 11.30 1.58
CA GLU A 434 10.68 11.68 1.57
C GLU A 434 9.98 11.14 2.83
N ALA A 435 9.34 12.03 3.58
CA ALA A 435 8.69 11.72 4.85
C ALA A 435 7.18 11.42 4.70
N LEU A 436 6.57 11.73 3.54
CA LEU A 436 5.17 11.40 3.23
C LEU A 436 4.89 9.91 3.45
N ASN A 437 3.87 9.58 4.26
CA ASN A 437 3.43 8.19 4.42
C ASN A 437 2.56 7.77 3.23
N HIS A 438 3.17 7.10 2.26
CA HIS A 438 2.48 6.61 1.07
C HIS A 438 1.37 5.61 1.36
N SER A 439 1.43 4.89 2.48
CA SER A 439 0.38 3.91 2.81
C SER A 439 -0.93 4.55 3.24
N THR A 440 -0.89 5.68 3.95
CA THR A 440 -2.04 6.25 4.68
C THR A 440 -2.38 7.69 4.26
N GLN A 441 -1.46 8.42 3.61
CA GLN A 441 -1.60 9.85 3.31
C GLN A 441 -1.54 10.19 1.80
N ALA A 442 -0.91 9.35 0.98
CA ALA A 442 -0.79 9.59 -0.46
C ALA A 442 -2.01 9.08 -1.23
N TYR A 443 -2.83 10.01 -1.73
CA TYR A 443 -3.93 9.69 -2.64
C TYR A 443 -3.41 9.48 -4.06
N ARG A 444 -3.68 8.31 -4.63
CA ARG A 444 -3.18 7.84 -5.94
C ARG A 444 -4.32 7.25 -6.76
N SER A 445 -4.22 7.27 -8.09
CA SER A 445 -5.23 6.58 -8.91
C SER A 445 -5.11 5.06 -8.71
N PRO A 446 -6.21 4.34 -8.37
CA PRO A 446 -6.18 2.88 -8.16
C PRO A 446 -6.00 2.11 -9.48
N GLY A 447 -6.22 2.76 -10.62
CA GLY A 447 -6.23 2.12 -11.93
C GLY A 447 -7.14 0.87 -11.97
N SER A 448 -6.65 -0.21 -12.57
CA SER A 448 -7.41 -1.46 -12.71
C SER A 448 -7.73 -2.21 -11.41
N THR A 449 -7.28 -1.80 -10.21
CA THR A 449 -7.77 -2.43 -8.95
C THR A 449 -9.22 -2.06 -8.65
N PHE A 450 -9.76 -0.98 -9.23
CA PHE A 450 -11.17 -0.61 -9.11
C PHE A 450 -12.12 -1.54 -9.87
N LYS A 451 -11.65 -2.33 -10.84
CA LYS A 451 -12.52 -3.18 -11.66
C LYS A 451 -13.30 -4.23 -10.85
N PRO A 452 -12.69 -5.01 -9.93
CA PRO A 452 -13.43 -5.83 -8.97
C PRO A 452 -14.47 -5.05 -8.16
N LEU A 453 -14.09 -3.90 -7.61
CA LEU A 453 -14.88 -3.13 -6.63
C LEU A 453 -16.07 -2.40 -7.25
N MET A 454 -15.90 -1.82 -8.44
CA MET A 454 -16.89 -0.93 -9.09
C MET A 454 -17.63 -1.56 -10.27
N VAL A 455 -17.11 -2.64 -10.85
CA VAL A 455 -17.69 -3.23 -12.07
C VAL A 455 -18.15 -4.65 -11.81
N TYR A 456 -17.21 -5.55 -11.52
CA TYR A 456 -17.49 -6.99 -11.58
C TYR A 456 -18.27 -7.49 -10.36
N ALA A 457 -17.87 -7.13 -9.13
CA ALA A 457 -18.65 -7.51 -7.94
C ALA A 457 -20.03 -6.85 -7.90
N PRO A 458 -20.19 -5.54 -8.18
CA PRO A 458 -21.50 -4.91 -8.33
C PRO A 458 -22.39 -5.54 -9.41
N ALA A 459 -21.84 -5.92 -10.58
CA ALA A 459 -22.64 -6.57 -11.63
C ALA A 459 -23.18 -7.95 -11.21
N ILE A 460 -22.43 -8.71 -10.40
CA ILE A 460 -22.86 -10.01 -9.87
C ILE A 460 -23.89 -9.82 -8.74
N GLU A 461 -23.66 -8.86 -7.82
CA GLU A 461 -24.59 -8.54 -6.73
C GLU A 461 -25.92 -7.98 -7.26
N TYR A 462 -25.88 -7.13 -8.30
CA TYR A 462 -27.08 -6.60 -8.96
C TYR A 462 -27.79 -7.59 -9.89
N GLY A 463 -27.29 -8.81 -10.02
CA GLY A 463 -27.90 -9.86 -10.84
C GLY A 463 -27.85 -9.59 -12.34
N VAL A 464 -26.82 -8.88 -12.81
CA VAL A 464 -26.60 -8.56 -14.23
C VAL A 464 -25.63 -9.56 -14.88
N ALA A 465 -24.74 -10.17 -14.10
CA ALA A 465 -23.76 -11.12 -14.57
C ALA A 465 -23.45 -12.24 -13.55
N GLY A 466 -22.77 -13.28 -14.04
CA GLY A 466 -22.01 -14.30 -13.29
C GLY A 466 -20.65 -14.51 -13.96
N ALA A 467 -19.77 -15.34 -13.39
CA ALA A 467 -18.36 -15.47 -13.81
C ALA A 467 -18.18 -15.74 -15.32
N GLY A 468 -19.03 -16.59 -15.90
CA GLY A 468 -18.96 -16.96 -17.31
C GLY A 468 -19.62 -15.97 -18.27
N THR A 469 -20.30 -14.93 -17.79
CA THR A 469 -21.14 -14.05 -18.62
C THR A 469 -20.32 -13.38 -19.71
N PRO A 470 -20.74 -13.43 -20.99
CA PRO A 470 -20.00 -12.81 -22.07
C PRO A 470 -20.02 -11.29 -21.97
N VAL A 471 -18.85 -10.69 -22.12
CA VAL A 471 -18.59 -9.26 -22.18
C VAL A 471 -17.83 -8.93 -23.46
N VAL A 472 -17.97 -7.69 -23.94
CA VAL A 472 -17.46 -7.28 -25.26
C VAL A 472 -16.17 -6.48 -25.13
N ASP A 473 -15.13 -6.97 -25.79
CA ASP A 473 -13.82 -6.35 -25.95
C ASP A 473 -13.64 -5.89 -27.41
N VAL A 474 -14.42 -4.88 -27.79
CA VAL A 474 -14.44 -4.24 -29.12
C VAL A 474 -14.34 -2.74 -28.91
N GLU A 475 -13.53 -2.08 -29.72
CA GLU A 475 -13.30 -0.64 -29.69
C GLU A 475 -14.60 0.15 -29.84
N PHE A 476 -14.62 1.33 -29.22
CA PHE A 476 -15.68 2.30 -29.40
C PHE A 476 -15.16 3.71 -29.16
N SER A 477 -15.92 4.68 -29.64
CA SER A 477 -15.73 6.08 -29.32
C SER A 477 -17.11 6.67 -29.12
N PHE A 478 -17.29 7.50 -28.10
CA PHE A 478 -18.54 8.23 -27.93
C PHE A 478 -18.26 9.68 -27.51
N THR A 479 -19.21 10.53 -27.84
CA THR A 479 -19.27 11.90 -27.35
C THR A 479 -20.17 11.93 -26.14
N ASP A 480 -19.65 12.41 -25.01
CA ASP A 480 -20.43 12.54 -23.79
C ASP A 480 -21.44 13.70 -23.86
N ALA A 481 -22.21 13.91 -22.78
CA ALA A 481 -23.15 15.04 -22.69
C ALA A 481 -22.46 16.42 -22.64
N SER A 482 -21.13 16.50 -22.45
CA SER A 482 -20.34 17.74 -22.47
C SER A 482 -19.78 18.09 -23.86
N ASN A 483 -20.06 17.28 -24.89
CA ASN A 483 -19.45 17.30 -26.22
C ASN A 483 -17.95 16.96 -26.23
N SER A 484 -17.47 16.28 -25.20
CA SER A 484 -16.11 15.76 -25.12
C SER A 484 -16.10 14.35 -25.72
N GLY A 485 -15.35 14.15 -26.81
CA GLY A 485 -15.12 12.82 -27.39
C GLY A 485 -14.15 12.01 -26.55
N TRP A 486 -14.51 10.77 -26.20
CA TRP A 486 -13.63 9.84 -25.51
C TRP A 486 -13.59 8.49 -26.24
N SER A 487 -12.36 8.02 -26.44
CA SER A 487 -12.00 6.76 -27.09
C SER A 487 -11.12 5.99 -26.11
N PRO A 488 -11.69 5.14 -25.23
CA PRO A 488 -10.90 4.29 -24.36
C PRO A 488 -10.18 3.20 -25.17
N GLU A 489 -9.01 2.79 -24.69
CA GLU A 489 -8.19 1.74 -25.28
C GLU A 489 -7.89 0.64 -24.25
N ASN A 490 -7.57 -0.56 -24.72
CA ASN A 490 -6.97 -1.60 -23.89
C ASN A 490 -5.49 -1.28 -23.58
N TYR A 491 -4.90 -2.00 -22.62
CA TYR A 491 -3.48 -1.81 -22.27
C TYR A 491 -2.54 -2.03 -23.48
N ASN A 492 -2.90 -2.95 -24.36
CA ASN A 492 -2.36 -3.04 -25.70
C ASN A 492 -3.41 -2.43 -26.66
N PRO A 493 -3.16 -1.26 -27.28
CA PRO A 493 -4.14 -0.61 -28.15
C PRO A 493 -4.56 -1.48 -29.35
N ASP A 494 -3.63 -2.25 -29.93
CA ASP A 494 -3.90 -3.12 -31.09
C ASP A 494 -4.73 -4.39 -30.75
N GLN A 495 -5.24 -4.52 -29.52
CA GLN A 495 -5.93 -5.73 -29.04
C GLN A 495 -7.42 -5.52 -28.79
N GLU A 496 -8.22 -6.12 -29.67
CA GLU A 496 -9.63 -6.44 -29.46
C GLU A 496 -9.81 -7.96 -29.37
N LYS A 497 -10.35 -8.46 -28.26
CA LYS A 497 -10.61 -9.89 -28.05
C LYS A 497 -12.02 -10.33 -28.49
N GLY A 498 -12.89 -9.39 -28.87
CA GLY A 498 -14.27 -9.69 -29.23
C GLY A 498 -15.10 -10.12 -28.02
N ILE A 499 -15.90 -11.17 -28.16
CA ILE A 499 -16.69 -11.70 -27.04
C ILE A 499 -15.83 -12.65 -26.18
N ILE A 500 -15.63 -12.29 -24.92
CA ILE A 500 -14.91 -13.09 -23.90
C ILE A 500 -15.75 -13.22 -22.63
N SER A 501 -15.44 -14.19 -21.76
CA SER A 501 -16.12 -14.28 -20.45
C SER A 501 -15.68 -13.14 -19.52
N LEU A 502 -16.58 -12.75 -18.61
CA LEU A 502 -16.31 -11.82 -17.51
C LEU A 502 -15.06 -12.24 -16.71
N ARG A 503 -14.93 -13.54 -16.42
CA ARG A 503 -13.73 -14.18 -15.88
C ARG A 503 -12.47 -13.78 -16.66
N SER A 504 -12.39 -14.14 -17.94
CA SER A 504 -11.21 -13.85 -18.79
C SER A 504 -10.91 -12.35 -18.93
N ALA A 505 -11.95 -11.52 -18.97
CA ALA A 505 -11.84 -10.07 -19.01
C ALA A 505 -11.19 -9.48 -17.74
N LEU A 506 -11.51 -10.01 -16.56
CA LEU A 506 -10.89 -9.61 -15.30
C LEU A 506 -9.48 -10.20 -15.15
N THR A 507 -9.30 -11.51 -15.44
CA THR A 507 -8.01 -12.22 -15.44
C THR A 507 -6.94 -11.48 -16.22
N THR A 508 -7.30 -11.05 -17.44
CA THR A 508 -6.40 -10.30 -18.34
C THR A 508 -6.61 -8.79 -18.27
N SER A 509 -7.42 -8.30 -17.31
CA SER A 509 -7.59 -6.88 -16.98
C SER A 509 -7.98 -5.95 -18.15
N GLN A 510 -8.85 -6.40 -19.05
CA GLN A 510 -9.31 -5.60 -20.20
C GLN A 510 -10.07 -4.33 -19.76
N ASN A 511 -9.95 -3.25 -20.52
CA ASN A 511 -10.55 -1.94 -20.23
C ASN A 511 -11.93 -1.79 -20.88
N LEU A 512 -12.04 -2.14 -22.17
CA LEU A 512 -13.25 -1.93 -22.97
C LEU A 512 -14.45 -2.69 -22.38
N THR A 513 -14.23 -3.94 -21.99
CA THR A 513 -15.22 -4.79 -21.29
C THR A 513 -15.69 -4.16 -19.97
N ALA A 514 -14.77 -3.65 -19.16
CA ALA A 514 -15.08 -3.09 -17.85
C ALA A 514 -15.92 -1.82 -17.97
N ILE A 515 -15.59 -0.94 -18.91
CA ILE A 515 -16.35 0.29 -19.18
C ILE A 515 -17.75 -0.05 -19.72
N ARG A 516 -17.83 -0.96 -20.69
CA ARG A 516 -19.11 -1.41 -21.27
C ARG A 516 -20.02 -2.07 -20.22
N LEU A 517 -19.48 -2.92 -19.35
CA LEU A 517 -20.24 -3.55 -18.27
C LEU A 517 -20.66 -2.53 -17.20
N TYR A 518 -19.76 -1.61 -16.81
CA TYR A 518 -20.06 -0.54 -15.86
C TYR A 518 -21.24 0.32 -16.31
N ASP A 519 -21.28 0.68 -17.60
CA ASP A 519 -22.38 1.45 -18.17
C ASP A 519 -23.76 0.81 -17.96
N THR A 520 -23.86 -0.52 -18.01
CA THR A 520 -25.12 -1.25 -17.78
C THR A 520 -25.61 -1.21 -16.32
N ILE A 521 -24.72 -0.91 -15.35
CA ILE A 521 -25.03 -0.90 -13.92
C ILE A 521 -24.95 0.50 -13.28
N ARG A 522 -24.34 1.49 -13.95
CA ARG A 522 -24.05 2.83 -13.44
C ARG A 522 -25.26 3.55 -12.84
N GLU A 523 -26.43 3.41 -13.46
CA GLU A 523 -27.70 4.00 -12.98
C GLU A 523 -28.20 3.40 -11.65
N ARG A 524 -27.67 2.24 -11.24
CA ARG A 524 -27.90 1.63 -9.92
C ARG A 524 -26.94 2.12 -8.84
N LYS A 525 -26.07 3.09 -9.16
CA LYS A 525 -25.06 3.69 -8.27
C LYS A 525 -24.09 2.69 -7.60
N PRO A 526 -23.27 1.95 -8.37
CA PRO A 526 -22.21 1.12 -7.80
C PRO A 526 -21.25 1.87 -6.84
N VAL A 527 -21.12 3.20 -6.94
CA VAL A 527 -20.34 4.02 -5.97
C VAL A 527 -20.79 3.83 -4.51
N GLU A 528 -22.07 3.50 -4.26
CA GLU A 528 -22.57 3.24 -2.91
C GLU A 528 -21.90 2.01 -2.25
N PHE A 529 -21.31 1.10 -3.04
CA PHE A 529 -20.49 0.03 -2.49
C PHE A 529 -19.11 0.53 -2.00
N LEU A 530 -18.50 1.50 -2.66
CA LEU A 530 -17.22 2.09 -2.20
C LEU A 530 -17.41 2.86 -0.88
N HIS A 531 -18.51 3.61 -0.73
CA HIS A 531 -18.80 4.29 0.53
C HIS A 531 -18.99 3.30 1.69
N LYS A 532 -19.54 2.10 1.46
CA LYS A 532 -19.58 1.02 2.46
C LYS A 532 -18.22 0.39 2.78
N MET A 533 -17.20 0.64 1.94
CA MET A 533 -15.81 0.23 2.14
C MET A 533 -14.92 1.38 2.64
N GLY A 534 -15.50 2.51 3.10
CA GLY A 534 -14.74 3.63 3.67
C GLY A 534 -14.06 4.57 2.67
N PHE A 535 -14.35 4.49 1.36
CA PHE A 535 -13.78 5.44 0.39
C PHE A 535 -14.49 6.81 0.46
N ASP A 536 -14.06 7.65 1.40
CA ASP A 536 -14.47 9.06 1.52
C ASP A 536 -13.84 9.98 0.46
N SER A 537 -12.92 9.44 -0.35
CA SER A 537 -12.14 10.19 -1.35
C SER A 537 -12.75 10.20 -2.76
N VAL A 538 -13.78 9.40 -3.01
CA VAL A 538 -14.49 9.30 -4.29
C VAL A 538 -15.87 9.93 -4.13
N GLU A 539 -16.19 10.96 -4.90
CA GLU A 539 -17.47 11.67 -4.75
C GLU A 539 -18.63 10.96 -5.48
N ASP A 540 -19.85 11.09 -4.94
CA ASP A 540 -21.12 10.60 -5.52
C ASP A 540 -21.29 11.01 -7.01
N ASN A 541 -20.79 12.19 -7.38
CA ASN A 541 -20.86 12.73 -8.74
C ASN A 541 -19.96 11.95 -9.73
N GLU A 542 -18.88 11.33 -9.25
CA GLU A 542 -17.92 10.57 -10.07
C GLU A 542 -18.54 9.27 -10.60
N ASN A 543 -19.59 8.75 -9.97
CA ASN A 543 -20.36 7.61 -10.49
C ASN A 543 -20.80 7.84 -11.94
N SER A 544 -21.09 9.09 -12.32
CA SER A 544 -21.46 9.46 -13.69
C SER A 544 -20.31 9.34 -14.70
N ASN A 545 -19.05 9.40 -14.26
CA ASN A 545 -17.88 9.28 -15.11
C ASN A 545 -17.57 7.80 -15.41
N LEU A 546 -17.57 7.43 -16.69
CA LEU A 546 -17.25 6.05 -17.10
C LEU A 546 -15.80 5.66 -16.83
N SER A 547 -14.84 6.59 -16.77
CA SER A 547 -13.45 6.24 -16.47
C SER A 547 -13.23 5.82 -15.00
N LEU A 548 -14.18 6.09 -14.10
CA LEU A 548 -14.16 5.57 -12.73
C LEU A 548 -14.07 4.03 -12.69
N SER A 549 -14.71 3.35 -13.65
CA SER A 549 -14.66 1.88 -13.83
C SER A 549 -13.25 1.31 -14.02
N ILE A 550 -12.29 2.15 -14.42
CA ILE A 550 -10.88 1.81 -14.64
C ILE A 550 -9.93 2.64 -13.74
N GLY A 551 -10.46 3.24 -12.67
CA GLY A 551 -9.68 4.00 -11.67
C GLY A 551 -9.48 5.49 -11.97
N GLY A 552 -10.26 6.06 -12.89
CA GLY A 552 -10.31 7.50 -13.19
C GLY A 552 -11.03 8.32 -12.12
N THR A 553 -10.39 8.44 -10.96
CA THR A 553 -10.84 9.19 -9.77
C THR A 553 -10.33 10.64 -9.76
N SER A 554 -11.11 11.57 -9.19
CA SER A 554 -10.76 12.99 -9.03
C SER A 554 -9.59 13.23 -8.07
N LYS A 555 -9.65 12.64 -6.88
CA LYS A 555 -8.66 12.79 -5.78
C LYS A 555 -7.65 11.64 -5.73
N GLY A 556 -8.07 10.43 -6.09
CA GLY A 556 -7.32 9.19 -5.82
C GLY A 556 -7.76 8.53 -4.51
N VAL A 557 -7.15 7.39 -4.18
CA VAL A 557 -7.37 6.61 -2.96
C VAL A 557 -6.02 6.34 -2.28
N THR A 558 -6.03 6.07 -0.97
CA THR A 558 -4.82 5.64 -0.25
C THR A 558 -4.54 4.16 -0.50
N ILE A 559 -3.36 3.68 -0.09
CA ILE A 559 -3.07 2.25 -0.12
C ILE A 559 -3.92 1.52 0.92
N GLU A 560 -4.12 2.10 2.11
CA GLU A 560 -5.00 1.58 3.15
C GLU A 560 -6.42 1.34 2.65
N ASP A 561 -7.07 2.35 2.05
CA ASP A 561 -8.44 2.23 1.50
C ASP A 561 -8.54 1.02 0.55
N ASN A 562 -7.61 0.94 -0.40
CA ASN A 562 -7.58 -0.08 -1.46
C ASN A 562 -7.23 -1.47 -0.90
N THR A 563 -6.36 -1.55 0.11
CA THR A 563 -6.00 -2.82 0.78
C THR A 563 -7.18 -3.36 1.57
N ASN A 564 -7.86 -2.49 2.33
CA ASN A 564 -8.97 -2.89 3.19
C ASN A 564 -10.20 -3.30 2.38
N ALA A 565 -10.49 -2.57 1.30
CA ALA A 565 -11.53 -2.95 0.34
C ALA A 565 -11.31 -4.34 -0.28
N PHE A 566 -10.07 -4.81 -0.41
CA PHE A 566 -9.79 -6.17 -0.88
C PHE A 566 -9.87 -7.23 0.24
N ALA A 567 -9.52 -6.88 1.48
CA ALA A 567 -9.67 -7.77 2.65
C ALA A 567 -11.14 -8.22 2.86
N MET A 568 -12.10 -7.37 2.54
CA MET A 568 -13.53 -7.69 2.48
C MET A 568 -13.85 -8.94 1.63
N PHE A 569 -13.17 -9.15 0.50
CA PHE A 569 -13.41 -10.32 -0.36
C PHE A 569 -12.97 -11.63 0.32
N ALA A 570 -11.87 -11.60 1.08
CA ALA A 570 -11.45 -12.72 1.91
C ALA A 570 -12.44 -13.02 3.05
N ASN A 571 -13.06 -11.96 3.60
CA ASN A 571 -14.04 -12.03 4.68
C ASN A 571 -15.50 -12.17 4.16
N ASN A 572 -15.71 -12.95 3.10
CA ASN A 572 -17.04 -13.27 2.54
C ASN A 572 -17.92 -12.06 2.18
N GLY A 573 -17.31 -10.94 1.76
CA GLY A 573 -18.03 -9.71 1.40
C GLY A 573 -18.35 -8.80 2.59
N SER A 574 -17.85 -9.12 3.79
CA SER A 574 -17.96 -8.28 4.98
C SER A 574 -16.71 -7.41 5.13
N PHE A 575 -16.87 -6.11 4.96
CA PHE A 575 -15.83 -5.12 5.22
C PHE A 575 -15.65 -4.95 6.73
N VAL A 576 -14.41 -4.75 7.17
CA VAL A 576 -14.05 -4.43 8.56
C VAL A 576 -13.04 -3.30 8.50
N ASP A 577 -13.25 -2.21 9.23
CA ASP A 577 -12.39 -1.05 9.08
C ASP A 577 -10.95 -1.30 9.57
N ALA A 578 -9.97 -0.69 8.90
CA ALA A 578 -8.56 -0.94 9.15
C ALA A 578 -8.08 -0.09 10.34
N TYR A 579 -7.37 -0.71 11.29
CA TYR A 579 -6.92 0.01 12.49
C TYR A 579 -5.51 -0.37 12.93
N LEU A 580 -4.86 0.62 13.55
CA LEU A 580 -3.49 0.55 14.05
C LEU A 580 -3.40 0.48 15.58
N ILE A 581 -4.37 1.06 16.29
CA ILE A 581 -4.36 1.19 17.75
C ILE A 581 -5.37 0.20 18.33
N GLU A 582 -4.88 -0.83 19.01
CA GLU A 582 -5.67 -1.86 19.66
C GLU A 582 -6.35 -1.31 20.92
N LYS A 583 -5.55 -0.71 21.82
CA LYS A 583 -6.03 -0.10 23.07
C LYS A 583 -5.09 0.99 23.57
N ILE A 584 -5.61 1.85 24.44
CA ILE A 584 -4.86 2.83 25.22
C ILE A 584 -5.24 2.63 26.69
N GLU A 585 -4.24 2.45 27.55
CA GLU A 585 -4.40 2.35 29.01
C GLU A 585 -3.80 3.59 29.69
N ASP A 586 -4.37 4.01 30.82
CA ASP A 586 -3.76 5.02 31.70
C ASP A 586 -2.67 4.42 32.61
N VAL A 587 -2.03 5.24 33.44
CA VAL A 587 -0.98 4.84 34.38
C VAL A 587 -1.45 3.80 35.41
N ASP A 588 -2.73 3.83 35.80
CA ASP A 588 -3.35 2.88 36.72
C ASP A 588 -3.74 1.54 36.05
N GLY A 589 -3.63 1.47 34.71
CA GLY A 589 -4.01 0.31 33.90
C GLY A 589 -5.50 0.24 33.54
N ASN A 590 -6.25 1.34 33.67
CA ASN A 590 -7.62 1.40 33.18
C ASN A 590 -7.63 1.57 31.66
N ILE A 591 -8.53 0.88 30.97
CA ILE A 591 -8.72 1.02 29.53
C ILE A 591 -9.43 2.35 29.23
N VAL A 592 -8.71 3.26 28.57
CA VAL A 592 -9.17 4.58 28.14
C VAL A 592 -9.80 4.49 26.74
N TYR A 593 -9.25 3.63 25.89
CA TYR A 593 -9.79 3.27 24.58
C TYR A 593 -9.47 1.81 24.27
N GLU A 594 -10.39 1.11 23.61
CA GLU A 594 -10.19 -0.22 23.03
C GLU A 594 -10.95 -0.25 21.71
N HIS A 595 -10.29 -0.72 20.64
CA HIS A 595 -10.90 -0.77 19.32
C HIS A 595 -12.06 -1.77 19.27
N LYS A 596 -13.16 -1.36 18.62
CA LYS A 596 -14.33 -2.21 18.40
C LYS A 596 -14.66 -2.20 16.92
N SER A 597 -14.39 -3.33 16.27
CA SER A 597 -14.67 -3.53 14.86
C SER A 597 -16.19 -3.67 14.64
N GLU A 598 -16.74 -2.88 13.72
CA GLU A 598 -18.15 -2.97 13.29
C GLU A 598 -18.21 -3.45 11.84
N PRO A 599 -18.40 -4.77 11.58
CA PRO A 599 -18.38 -5.30 10.22
C PRO A 599 -19.58 -4.84 9.38
N VAL A 600 -19.32 -4.40 8.15
CA VAL A 600 -20.33 -3.95 7.18
C VAL A 600 -20.44 -4.97 6.05
N GLN A 601 -21.60 -5.62 5.90
CA GLN A 601 -21.82 -6.51 4.75
C GLN A 601 -22.01 -5.67 3.46
N VAL A 602 -21.02 -5.70 2.59
CA VAL A 602 -21.00 -4.91 1.34
C VAL A 602 -21.55 -5.71 0.17
N PHE A 603 -21.06 -6.93 -0.01
CA PHE A 603 -21.52 -7.90 -1.01
C PHE A 603 -22.00 -9.19 -0.32
N SER A 604 -22.89 -9.94 -0.96
CA SER A 604 -23.27 -11.27 -0.45
C SER A 604 -22.07 -12.24 -0.47
N PRO A 605 -22.02 -13.25 0.45
CA PRO A 605 -20.98 -14.28 0.43
C PRO A 605 -20.85 -14.99 -0.91
N ALA A 606 -21.97 -15.20 -1.62
CA ALA A 606 -21.98 -15.80 -2.95
C ALA A 606 -21.27 -14.93 -4.00
N THR A 607 -21.52 -13.62 -4.00
CA THR A 607 -20.78 -12.67 -4.86
C THR A 607 -19.30 -12.62 -4.50
N ALA A 608 -18.96 -12.54 -3.20
CA ALA A 608 -17.57 -12.52 -2.75
C ALA A 608 -16.81 -13.79 -3.15
N TYR A 609 -17.41 -14.97 -2.98
CA TYR A 609 -16.81 -16.23 -3.41
C TYR A 609 -16.59 -16.29 -4.92
N ILE A 610 -17.57 -15.89 -5.74
CA ILE A 610 -17.42 -15.87 -7.20
C ILE A 610 -16.30 -14.91 -7.62
N MET A 611 -16.16 -13.78 -6.93
CA MET A 611 -15.08 -12.83 -7.17
C MET A 611 -13.71 -13.37 -6.74
N ASN A 612 -13.60 -14.09 -5.60
CA ASN A 612 -12.38 -14.81 -5.21
C ASN A 612 -12.00 -15.83 -6.28
N ASP A 613 -12.97 -16.61 -6.75
CA ASP A 613 -12.77 -17.65 -7.76
C ASP A 613 -12.27 -17.12 -9.11
N ILE A 614 -12.75 -15.95 -9.55
CA ILE A 614 -12.21 -15.25 -10.73
C ILE A 614 -10.85 -14.61 -10.45
N MET A 615 -10.63 -14.08 -9.24
CA MET A 615 -9.39 -13.38 -8.89
C MET A 615 -8.22 -14.34 -8.56
N ARG A 616 -8.46 -15.65 -8.40
CA ARG A 616 -7.43 -16.70 -8.46
C ARG A 616 -6.76 -16.75 -9.83
N ASP A 617 -7.56 -16.77 -10.90
CA ASP A 617 -7.07 -16.82 -12.29
C ASP A 617 -6.08 -15.67 -12.59
N VAL A 618 -6.24 -14.51 -11.94
CA VAL A 618 -5.31 -13.37 -12.05
C VAL A 618 -3.89 -13.75 -11.60
N PHE A 619 -3.76 -14.59 -10.57
CA PHE A 619 -2.50 -15.12 -10.03
C PHE A 619 -2.04 -16.42 -10.70
N ASP A 620 -2.96 -17.23 -11.23
CA ASP A 620 -2.59 -18.50 -11.88
C ASP A 620 -2.14 -18.30 -13.33
N GLU A 621 -2.93 -17.60 -14.15
CA GLU A 621 -2.66 -17.40 -15.60
C GLU A 621 -2.72 -15.93 -16.08
N GLY A 622 -3.11 -15.00 -15.19
CA GLY A 622 -3.32 -13.60 -15.50
C GLY A 622 -2.15 -12.66 -15.18
N THR A 623 -2.49 -11.42 -14.82
CA THR A 623 -1.51 -10.33 -14.67
C THR A 623 -0.60 -10.44 -13.43
N ALA A 624 -0.84 -11.40 -12.54
CA ALA A 624 -0.09 -11.62 -11.28
C ALA A 624 0.68 -12.97 -11.24
N THR A 625 0.78 -13.72 -12.35
CA THR A 625 1.48 -15.01 -12.40
C THR A 625 2.97 -14.94 -11.99
N VAL A 626 3.63 -13.80 -12.19
CA VAL A 626 5.02 -13.60 -11.73
C VAL A 626 5.09 -13.56 -10.19
N ALA A 627 4.07 -13.05 -9.50
CA ALA A 627 4.02 -13.06 -8.04
C ALA A 627 3.85 -14.50 -7.52
N ASN A 628 2.88 -15.24 -8.08
CA ASN A 628 2.55 -16.61 -7.67
C ASN A 628 3.72 -17.58 -7.90
N SER A 629 4.28 -17.60 -9.12
CA SER A 629 5.41 -18.48 -9.51
C SER A 629 6.72 -18.23 -8.73
N ARG A 630 6.80 -17.15 -7.96
CA ARG A 630 7.95 -16.81 -7.10
C ARG A 630 7.73 -17.16 -5.64
N LEU A 631 6.54 -17.60 -5.22
CA LEU A 631 6.30 -18.02 -3.85
C LEU A 631 6.99 -19.35 -3.56
N LYS A 632 7.61 -19.47 -2.38
CA LYS A 632 8.24 -20.71 -1.88
C LYS A 632 7.27 -21.59 -1.06
N PHE A 633 6.01 -21.20 -0.99
CA PHE A 633 4.93 -21.88 -0.29
C PHE A 633 3.67 -21.86 -1.17
N SER A 634 2.75 -22.77 -0.92
CA SER A 634 1.42 -22.78 -1.55
C SER A 634 0.40 -22.11 -0.64
N SER A 635 -0.54 -21.36 -1.21
CA SER A 635 -1.63 -20.69 -0.51
C SER A 635 -2.76 -20.39 -1.50
N ASP A 636 -4.01 -20.39 -1.03
CA ASP A 636 -5.18 -20.04 -1.83
C ASP A 636 -5.27 -18.51 -1.99
N ILE A 637 -4.55 -18.00 -3.00
CA ILE A 637 -4.37 -16.57 -3.23
C ILE A 637 -5.28 -16.08 -4.36
N ALA A 638 -5.96 -14.98 -4.11
CA ALA A 638 -6.67 -14.19 -5.10
C ALA A 638 -6.21 -12.74 -5.05
N GLY A 639 -6.44 -11.97 -6.10
CA GLY A 639 -6.24 -10.52 -6.06
C GLY A 639 -6.20 -9.82 -7.40
N LYS A 640 -5.62 -8.62 -7.43
CA LYS A 640 -5.63 -7.78 -8.63
C LYS A 640 -4.44 -6.83 -8.75
N THR A 641 -3.96 -6.68 -9.99
CA THR A 641 -3.01 -5.61 -10.40
C THR A 641 -3.72 -4.33 -10.79
N GLY A 642 -3.05 -3.20 -10.59
CA GLY A 642 -3.42 -1.90 -11.17
C GLY A 642 -2.24 -1.31 -11.93
N THR A 643 -2.54 -0.64 -13.05
CA THR A 643 -1.60 0.24 -13.74
C THR A 643 -2.41 1.45 -14.19
N THR A 644 -1.88 2.66 -14.03
CA THR A 644 -2.54 3.91 -14.42
C THR A 644 -2.00 4.43 -15.75
N GLN A 645 -2.69 5.41 -16.34
CA GLN A 645 -2.28 6.07 -17.58
C GLN A 645 -0.83 6.57 -17.49
N ASP A 646 -0.08 6.46 -18.60
CA ASP A 646 1.36 6.78 -18.71
C ASP A 646 2.28 6.01 -17.73
N HIS A 647 1.77 4.97 -17.06
CA HIS A 647 2.48 4.20 -16.03
C HIS A 647 2.98 5.09 -14.88
N LYS A 648 2.08 5.92 -14.34
CA LYS A 648 2.36 6.77 -13.16
C LYS A 648 2.37 5.96 -11.86
N ASP A 649 1.48 4.98 -11.77
CA ASP A 649 1.28 4.10 -10.63
C ASP A 649 1.25 2.65 -11.10
N ALA A 650 1.87 1.76 -10.33
CA ALA A 650 1.76 0.31 -10.49
C ALA A 650 1.40 -0.33 -9.14
N TRP A 651 0.32 -1.09 -9.13
CA TRP A 651 -0.27 -1.72 -7.95
C TRP A 651 -0.27 -3.24 -8.09
N LEU A 652 -0.11 -3.94 -6.97
CA LEU A 652 -0.56 -5.32 -6.80
C LEU A 652 -1.15 -5.48 -5.40
N ILE A 653 -2.37 -5.99 -5.33
CA ILE A 653 -3.04 -6.40 -4.10
C ILE A 653 -3.32 -7.90 -4.22
N GLY A 654 -2.89 -8.67 -3.24
CA GLY A 654 -3.09 -10.11 -3.17
C GLY A 654 -3.45 -10.53 -1.76
N TYR A 655 -4.38 -11.48 -1.64
CA TYR A 655 -4.94 -11.91 -0.36
C TYR A 655 -5.24 -13.40 -0.36
N ASN A 656 -5.25 -13.98 0.84
CA ASN A 656 -5.72 -15.33 1.12
C ASN A 656 -6.75 -15.26 2.28
N PRO A 657 -7.25 -16.38 2.83
CA PRO A 657 -8.23 -16.32 3.92
C PRO A 657 -7.76 -15.67 5.23
N ASN A 658 -6.45 -15.46 5.44
CA ASN A 658 -5.90 -14.85 6.65
C ASN A 658 -5.53 -13.38 6.46
N VAL A 659 -4.80 -13.06 5.38
CA VAL A 659 -4.14 -11.75 5.20
C VAL A 659 -4.35 -11.15 3.82
N THR A 660 -4.26 -9.83 3.73
CA THR A 660 -4.18 -9.06 2.48
C THR A 660 -2.89 -8.25 2.50
N LEU A 661 -2.08 -8.39 1.45
CA LEU A 661 -0.90 -7.56 1.22
C LEU A 661 -1.09 -6.73 -0.05
N SER A 662 -0.85 -5.43 0.07
CA SER A 662 -0.75 -4.50 -1.06
C SER A 662 0.67 -3.99 -1.25
N VAL A 663 1.00 -3.67 -2.50
CA VAL A 663 2.16 -2.83 -2.86
C VAL A 663 1.76 -1.83 -3.95
N TRP A 664 2.31 -0.62 -3.84
CA TRP A 664 2.25 0.45 -4.85
C TRP A 664 3.66 0.94 -5.16
N LEU A 665 3.87 1.32 -6.42
CA LEU A 665 5.07 2.00 -6.93
C LEU A 665 4.64 3.23 -7.73
N GLY A 666 5.34 4.36 -7.58
CA GLY A 666 5.13 5.59 -8.35
C GLY A 666 6.06 6.72 -7.92
N TYR A 667 5.94 7.91 -8.51
CA TYR A 667 6.74 9.10 -8.12
C TYR A 667 5.87 10.12 -7.38
N ASP A 668 6.46 10.89 -6.46
CA ASP A 668 5.80 11.98 -5.71
C ASP A 668 5.19 13.03 -6.64
N ASN A 669 5.98 13.51 -7.61
CA ASN A 669 5.54 14.50 -8.57
C ASN A 669 4.69 13.86 -9.66
N TYR A 670 3.37 14.06 -9.65
CA TYR A 670 2.46 13.50 -10.66
C TYR A 670 2.49 14.25 -12.03
N ASN A 671 3.21 15.37 -12.12
CA ASN A 671 3.24 16.27 -13.30
C ASN A 671 4.29 15.86 -14.34
N PHE A 672 4.18 14.64 -14.83
CA PHE A 672 4.92 14.13 -15.99
C PHE A 672 4.00 13.42 -16.98
N LYS A 673 4.49 13.20 -18.20
CA LYS A 673 3.77 12.60 -19.33
C LYS A 673 4.46 11.34 -19.85
N ALA A 674 3.76 10.58 -20.69
CA ALA A 674 4.38 9.54 -21.51
C ALA A 674 5.66 10.05 -22.21
N GLY A 675 6.78 9.39 -21.94
CA GLY A 675 8.12 9.77 -22.42
C GLY A 675 9.07 10.35 -21.35
N ASP A 676 8.57 10.86 -20.23
CA ASP A 676 9.36 11.56 -19.19
C ASP A 676 10.10 10.62 -18.20
N ASN A 677 10.54 9.45 -18.66
CA ASN A 677 11.05 8.35 -17.83
C ASN A 677 10.07 7.94 -16.70
N THR A 678 8.83 7.62 -17.09
CA THR A 678 7.79 7.09 -16.18
C THR A 678 8.20 5.70 -15.62
N LEU A 679 7.33 5.01 -14.89
CA LEU A 679 7.66 3.63 -14.46
C LEU A 679 8.02 2.73 -15.65
N PHE A 680 7.51 3.03 -16.86
CA PHE A 680 7.82 2.32 -18.10
C PHE A 680 9.27 2.51 -18.62
N TYR A 681 10.13 3.25 -17.91
CA TYR A 681 11.57 3.20 -18.17
C TYR A 681 12.12 1.79 -17.84
N MET A 682 12.46 1.01 -18.87
CA MET A 682 12.92 -0.38 -18.73
C MET A 682 14.41 -0.51 -19.07
N ASN A 683 15.13 -1.32 -18.29
CA ASN A 683 16.52 -1.72 -18.54
C ASN A 683 16.73 -3.16 -18.03
N ASN A 684 17.97 -3.66 -18.08
CA ASN A 684 18.34 -5.00 -17.61
C ASN A 684 18.11 -5.23 -16.10
N THR A 685 17.86 -4.19 -15.32
CA THR A 685 17.60 -4.27 -13.87
C THR A 685 16.10 -4.28 -13.59
N TYR A 686 15.34 -3.32 -14.15
CA TYR A 686 14.01 -2.99 -13.64
C TYR A 686 12.84 -3.69 -14.36
N GLY A 687 13.01 -4.15 -15.60
CA GLY A 687 11.93 -4.81 -16.36
C GLY A 687 10.61 -4.00 -16.42
N HIS A 688 9.49 -4.67 -16.69
CA HIS A 688 8.16 -4.05 -16.80
C HIS A 688 7.59 -3.61 -15.42
N PRO A 689 6.84 -2.49 -15.30
CA PRO A 689 6.27 -2.04 -14.02
C PRO A 689 5.50 -3.11 -13.24
N SER A 690 4.66 -3.89 -13.93
CA SER A 690 3.91 -4.99 -13.32
C SER A 690 4.84 -6.11 -12.80
N VAL A 691 5.97 -6.37 -13.45
CA VAL A 691 6.96 -7.37 -13.00
C VAL A 691 7.66 -6.90 -11.72
N ARG A 692 7.87 -5.58 -11.56
CA ARG A 692 8.41 -4.99 -10.32
C ARG A 692 7.45 -5.19 -9.16
N SER A 693 6.20 -4.74 -9.29
CA SER A 693 5.20 -4.89 -8.22
C SER A 693 4.94 -6.36 -7.88
N ASN A 694 4.86 -7.25 -8.87
CA ASN A 694 4.80 -8.70 -8.69
C ASN A 694 6.00 -9.23 -7.87
N THR A 695 7.22 -8.81 -8.24
CA THR A 695 8.44 -9.31 -7.59
C THR A 695 8.54 -8.79 -6.15
N LEU A 696 8.31 -7.49 -5.92
CA LEU A 696 8.31 -6.91 -4.57
C LEU A 696 7.29 -7.60 -3.67
N TRP A 697 6.04 -7.78 -4.13
CA TRP A 697 5.00 -8.49 -3.40
C TRP A 697 5.40 -9.94 -3.07
N SER A 698 5.96 -10.67 -4.04
CA SER A 698 6.42 -12.05 -3.81
C SER A 698 7.59 -12.12 -2.82
N ASN A 699 8.51 -11.15 -2.86
CA ASN A 699 9.63 -11.08 -1.93
C ASN A 699 9.12 -10.81 -0.50
N LEU A 700 8.18 -9.87 -0.34
CA LEU A 700 7.52 -9.55 0.92
C LEU A 700 6.80 -10.77 1.51
N MET A 701 5.91 -11.41 0.74
CA MET A 701 5.20 -12.62 1.18
C MET A 701 6.17 -13.74 1.56
N ASN A 702 7.22 -13.97 0.78
CA ASN A 702 8.23 -14.99 1.08
C ASN A 702 8.99 -14.69 2.38
N GLY A 703 9.38 -13.44 2.65
CA GLY A 703 10.10 -13.10 3.87
C GLY A 703 9.19 -13.05 5.10
N MET A 704 7.95 -12.57 4.95
CA MET A 704 6.93 -12.63 6.01
C MET A 704 6.59 -14.09 6.36
N TYR A 705 6.56 -14.99 5.38
CA TYR A 705 6.41 -16.43 5.61
C TYR A 705 7.56 -17.01 6.45
N ASP A 706 8.81 -16.54 6.33
CA ASP A 706 9.90 -16.99 7.22
C ASP A 706 9.69 -16.57 8.68
N VAL A 707 8.90 -15.52 8.91
CA VAL A 707 8.57 -14.99 10.24
C VAL A 707 7.34 -15.68 10.83
N ASN A 708 6.27 -15.82 10.05
CA ASN A 708 5.00 -16.41 10.50
C ASN A 708 4.36 -17.26 9.38
N PRO A 709 4.80 -18.52 9.22
CA PRO A 709 4.31 -19.41 8.15
C PRO A 709 2.79 -19.66 8.21
N GLU A 710 2.24 -19.83 9.41
CA GLU A 710 0.83 -20.19 9.62
C GLU A 710 -0.11 -19.05 9.21
N LEU A 711 0.22 -17.82 9.61
CA LEU A 711 -0.52 -16.64 9.21
C LEU A 711 -0.44 -16.41 7.70
N ILE A 712 0.79 -16.40 7.15
CA ILE A 712 1.06 -15.91 5.80
C ILE A 712 0.69 -16.93 4.71
N ALA A 713 0.95 -18.23 4.90
CA ALA A 713 0.52 -19.25 3.92
C ALA A 713 -0.93 -19.70 4.12
N ALA A 714 -1.50 -19.54 5.31
CA ALA A 714 -2.84 -20.02 5.66
C ALA A 714 -3.08 -21.50 5.23
N PRO A 715 -2.15 -22.44 5.47
CA PRO A 715 -2.06 -23.72 4.74
C PRO A 715 -3.26 -24.66 4.90
N ASN A 716 -4.08 -24.45 5.93
CA ASN A 716 -5.29 -25.23 6.22
C ASN A 716 -6.58 -24.44 5.94
N LYS A 717 -6.52 -23.32 5.21
CA LYS A 717 -7.67 -22.48 4.86
C LYS A 717 -7.70 -22.21 3.36
N THR A 718 -8.87 -22.39 2.78
CA THR A 718 -9.21 -21.97 1.41
C THR A 718 -10.54 -21.22 1.43
N PHE A 719 -10.83 -20.38 0.44
CA PHE A 719 -12.14 -19.75 0.31
C PHE A 719 -13.20 -20.84 0.12
N GLN A 720 -14.14 -20.93 1.06
CA GLN A 720 -15.18 -21.96 1.07
C GLN A 720 -16.36 -21.51 0.20
N ARG A 721 -16.85 -22.40 -0.68
CA ARG A 721 -18.01 -22.13 -1.53
C ARG A 721 -19.28 -22.07 -0.66
N PRO A 722 -19.95 -20.91 -0.54
CA PRO A 722 -21.15 -20.78 0.27
C PRO A 722 -22.38 -21.32 -0.47
N GLU A 723 -23.46 -21.53 0.28
CA GLU A 723 -24.78 -21.81 -0.30
C GLU A 723 -25.21 -20.69 -1.26
N GLY A 724 -25.90 -21.04 -2.35
CA GLY A 724 -26.32 -20.10 -3.39
C GLY A 724 -25.33 -19.94 -4.55
N VAL A 725 -24.05 -20.29 -4.40
CA VAL A 725 -23.13 -20.35 -5.57
C VAL A 725 -23.37 -21.64 -6.34
N VAL A 726 -23.93 -21.54 -7.55
CA VAL A 726 -24.26 -22.69 -8.39
C VAL A 726 -23.51 -22.64 -9.72
N GLU A 727 -23.17 -23.81 -10.26
CA GLU A 727 -22.66 -23.91 -11.62
C GLU A 727 -23.84 -24.07 -12.60
N ARG A 728 -23.83 -23.37 -13.73
CA ARG A 728 -24.85 -23.50 -14.78
C ARG A 728 -24.23 -23.43 -16.15
N SER A 729 -24.80 -24.22 -17.07
CA SER A 729 -24.47 -24.13 -18.49
C SER A 729 -25.23 -22.99 -19.17
N PHE A 730 -24.56 -22.29 -20.06
CA PHE A 730 -25.06 -21.16 -20.84
C PHE A 730 -24.42 -21.15 -22.23
N CYS A 731 -24.99 -20.38 -23.16
CA CYS A 731 -24.40 -20.15 -24.46
C CYS A 731 -23.27 -19.12 -24.35
N GLY A 732 -22.03 -19.55 -24.61
CA GLY A 732 -20.80 -18.81 -24.33
C GLY A 732 -20.66 -17.45 -25.03
N ILE A 733 -21.43 -17.20 -26.09
CA ILE A 733 -21.44 -15.91 -26.80
C ILE A 733 -22.55 -14.97 -26.32
N SER A 734 -23.63 -15.49 -25.71
CA SER A 734 -24.85 -14.72 -25.42
C SER A 734 -25.27 -14.63 -23.95
N GLY A 735 -24.71 -15.49 -23.09
CA GLY A 735 -24.99 -15.55 -21.66
C GLY A 735 -26.36 -16.17 -21.32
N LEU A 736 -27.07 -16.68 -22.34
CA LEU A 736 -28.44 -17.19 -22.22
C LEU A 736 -28.45 -18.72 -22.08
N ALA A 737 -29.61 -19.29 -21.70
CA ALA A 737 -29.78 -20.74 -21.58
C ALA A 737 -29.50 -21.43 -22.93
N PRO A 738 -28.73 -22.54 -22.99
CA PRO A 738 -28.28 -23.15 -24.24
C PRO A 738 -29.41 -23.47 -25.22
N SER A 739 -29.35 -22.91 -26.42
CA SER A 739 -30.17 -23.35 -27.56
C SER A 739 -29.55 -24.60 -28.21
N SER A 740 -30.35 -25.37 -28.96
CA SER A 740 -29.82 -26.45 -29.79
C SER A 740 -28.81 -25.96 -30.83
N ALA A 741 -28.97 -24.73 -31.34
CA ALA A 741 -28.00 -24.11 -32.25
C ALA A 741 -26.66 -23.86 -31.55
N CYS A 742 -26.68 -23.30 -30.33
CA CYS A 742 -25.47 -23.05 -29.54
C CYS A 742 -24.78 -24.34 -29.09
N SER A 743 -25.55 -25.37 -28.75
CA SER A 743 -25.03 -26.73 -28.48
C SER A 743 -24.34 -27.32 -29.70
N ASN A 744 -24.98 -27.26 -30.88
CA ASN A 744 -24.40 -27.76 -32.14
C ASN A 744 -23.18 -26.95 -32.59
N ALA A 745 -23.08 -25.68 -32.20
CA ALA A 745 -21.91 -24.83 -32.45
C ALA A 745 -20.72 -25.10 -31.51
N GLY A 746 -20.86 -25.99 -30.52
CA GLY A 746 -19.83 -26.23 -29.49
C GLY A 746 -19.61 -25.03 -28.56
N LEU A 747 -20.57 -24.09 -28.51
CA LEU A 747 -20.45 -22.83 -27.79
C LEU A 747 -21.00 -22.90 -26.35
N VAL A 748 -21.52 -24.04 -25.90
CA VAL A 748 -21.98 -24.19 -24.52
C VAL A 748 -20.80 -24.19 -23.56
N LYS A 749 -20.89 -23.35 -22.53
CA LYS A 749 -19.93 -23.22 -21.42
C LYS A 749 -20.66 -23.40 -20.10
N SER A 750 -19.93 -23.75 -19.05
CA SER A 750 -20.41 -23.74 -17.67
C SER A 750 -19.49 -22.86 -16.82
N ASP A 751 -20.05 -22.14 -15.87
CA ASP A 751 -19.30 -21.33 -14.90
C ASP A 751 -20.21 -21.05 -13.67
N LEU A 752 -19.70 -20.28 -12.70
CA LEU A 752 -20.35 -19.96 -11.44
C LEU A 752 -21.32 -18.76 -11.52
N PHE A 753 -22.46 -18.91 -10.86
CA PHE A 753 -23.54 -17.94 -10.78
C PHE A 753 -24.07 -17.83 -9.34
N ASN A 754 -24.48 -16.62 -8.95
CA ASN A 754 -25.17 -16.38 -7.69
C ASN A 754 -26.67 -16.67 -7.89
N ALA A 755 -27.14 -17.82 -7.40
CA ALA A 755 -28.50 -18.29 -7.61
C ALA A 755 -29.59 -17.38 -7.01
N ALA A 756 -29.24 -16.50 -6.08
CA ALA A 756 -30.16 -15.54 -5.49
C ALA A 756 -30.38 -14.31 -6.39
N THR A 757 -29.43 -13.98 -7.29
CA THR A 757 -29.44 -12.73 -8.08
C THR A 757 -29.52 -12.97 -9.58
N PHE A 758 -28.80 -13.96 -10.13
CA PHE A 758 -28.74 -14.19 -11.58
C PHE A 758 -28.56 -15.67 -11.95
N LEU A 759 -29.40 -16.15 -12.87
CA LEU A 759 -29.24 -17.45 -13.52
C LEU A 759 -29.55 -17.32 -15.02
N PRO A 760 -28.76 -17.95 -15.92
CA PRO A 760 -28.95 -17.91 -17.36
C PRO A 760 -30.18 -18.77 -17.76
N THR A 761 -31.38 -18.19 -17.61
CA THR A 761 -32.67 -18.89 -17.74
C THR A 761 -33.46 -18.49 -18.98
N LYS A 762 -33.27 -17.28 -19.51
CA LYS A 762 -33.85 -16.87 -20.79
C LYS A 762 -33.26 -17.74 -21.91
N PRO A 763 -34.05 -18.30 -22.84
CA PRO A 763 -33.54 -19.05 -23.99
C PRO A 763 -32.60 -18.22 -24.87
N ASP A 764 -31.54 -18.85 -25.36
CA ASP A 764 -30.61 -18.25 -26.31
C ASP A 764 -31.28 -17.89 -27.66
N ASP A 765 -31.01 -16.65 -28.10
CA ASP A 765 -31.52 -16.00 -29.31
C ASP A 765 -30.40 -15.51 -30.25
N SER A 766 -29.14 -15.87 -29.95
CA SER A 766 -27.97 -15.38 -30.69
C SER A 766 -27.73 -16.03 -32.04
N LEU A 767 -28.05 -17.33 -32.17
CA LEU A 767 -27.77 -18.12 -33.37
C LEU A 767 -29.04 -18.46 -34.14
N VAL A 768 -29.03 -18.13 -35.42
CA VAL A 768 -30.02 -18.59 -36.41
C VAL A 768 -29.40 -19.65 -37.30
N SER A 769 -30.12 -20.75 -37.54
CA SER A 769 -29.68 -21.78 -38.49
C SER A 769 -29.79 -21.19 -39.90
N SER A 770 -28.66 -21.02 -40.59
CA SER A 770 -28.61 -20.41 -41.91
C SER A 770 -28.13 -21.40 -42.98
N SER A 771 -28.68 -21.23 -44.19
CA SER A 771 -28.10 -21.76 -45.41
C SER A 771 -27.39 -20.61 -46.11
N TYR A 772 -26.20 -20.86 -46.65
CA TYR A 772 -25.30 -19.81 -47.13
C TYR A 772 -24.75 -20.11 -48.52
N VAL A 773 -24.25 -19.07 -49.17
CA VAL A 773 -23.43 -19.16 -50.38
C VAL A 773 -22.10 -18.45 -50.16
N THR A 774 -21.08 -18.86 -50.91
CA THR A 774 -19.78 -18.18 -50.91
C THR A 774 -19.66 -17.30 -52.14
N ILE A 775 -19.39 -16.01 -51.95
CA ILE A 775 -19.11 -15.05 -53.02
C ILE A 775 -17.79 -14.33 -52.67
N ASN A 776 -16.81 -14.42 -53.57
CA ASN A 776 -15.45 -13.88 -53.45
C ASN A 776 -14.73 -14.30 -52.16
N GLY A 777 -15.00 -15.51 -51.67
CA GLY A 777 -14.45 -16.06 -50.41
C GLY A 777 -15.32 -15.78 -49.17
N ASN A 778 -16.23 -14.82 -49.22
CA ASN A 778 -17.09 -14.44 -48.09
C ASN A 778 -18.40 -15.23 -48.10
N ARG A 779 -18.95 -15.56 -46.92
CA ARG A 779 -20.22 -16.29 -46.77
C ARG A 779 -21.39 -15.32 -46.55
N TYR A 780 -22.37 -15.38 -47.44
CA TYR A 780 -23.61 -14.59 -47.39
C TYR A 780 -24.82 -15.50 -47.19
N ARG A 781 -25.87 -14.99 -46.57
CA ARG A 781 -27.16 -15.69 -46.47
C ARG A 781 -27.71 -16.01 -47.87
N ALA A 782 -28.11 -17.27 -48.08
CA ALA A 782 -28.78 -17.66 -49.32
C ALA A 782 -30.18 -17.02 -49.41
N LEU A 783 -30.55 -16.54 -50.60
CA LEU A 783 -31.90 -16.05 -50.90
C LEU A 783 -32.84 -17.23 -51.17
N ASP A 784 -34.15 -17.02 -51.04
CA ASP A 784 -35.17 -18.00 -51.47
C ASP A 784 -35.10 -18.31 -52.98
N SER A 785 -34.50 -17.41 -53.77
CA SER A 785 -34.24 -17.56 -55.21
C SER A 785 -32.89 -18.18 -55.54
N THR A 786 -31.99 -18.37 -54.58
CA THR A 786 -30.64 -18.87 -54.84
C THR A 786 -30.67 -20.34 -55.29
N PRO A 787 -30.03 -20.71 -56.42
CA PRO A 787 -30.06 -22.09 -56.90
C PRO A 787 -29.46 -23.07 -55.87
N SER A 788 -30.21 -24.12 -55.56
CA SER A 788 -29.91 -25.02 -54.45
C SER A 788 -28.60 -25.78 -54.60
N GLU A 789 -28.06 -25.90 -55.82
CA GLU A 789 -26.77 -26.52 -56.10
C GLU A 789 -25.56 -25.69 -55.62
N PHE A 790 -25.76 -24.40 -55.33
CA PHE A 790 -24.72 -23.52 -54.75
C PHE A 790 -24.93 -23.23 -53.26
N VAL A 791 -26.07 -23.64 -52.69
CA VAL A 791 -26.43 -23.39 -51.29
C VAL A 791 -25.84 -24.46 -50.38
N VAL A 792 -25.00 -24.04 -49.43
CA VAL A 792 -24.49 -24.89 -48.37
C VAL A 792 -25.42 -24.79 -47.16
N LYS A 793 -25.89 -25.95 -46.66
CA LYS A 793 -26.70 -26.04 -45.44
C LYS A 793 -25.80 -26.31 -44.24
N GLY A 794 -26.00 -25.59 -43.14
CA GLY A 794 -25.29 -25.83 -41.88
C GLY A 794 -24.32 -24.74 -41.45
N GLY A 795 -24.61 -23.47 -41.75
CA GLY A 795 -23.91 -22.33 -41.14
C GLY A 795 -24.62 -21.83 -39.87
N PHE A 796 -23.86 -21.20 -38.97
CA PHE A 796 -24.41 -20.44 -37.86
C PHE A 796 -24.50 -18.97 -38.29
N GLY A 797 -25.70 -18.48 -38.56
CA GLY A 797 -25.93 -17.04 -38.67
C GLY A 797 -26.01 -16.44 -37.27
N VAL A 798 -25.52 -15.21 -37.11
CA VAL A 798 -25.64 -14.45 -35.87
C VAL A 798 -26.71 -13.39 -36.06
N SER A 799 -27.68 -13.29 -35.14
CA SER A 799 -28.82 -12.37 -35.30
C SER A 799 -28.44 -10.90 -35.08
N GLU A 800 -29.01 -10.00 -35.90
CA GLU A 800 -28.87 -8.55 -35.77
C GLU A 800 -29.17 -8.06 -34.34
N SER A 801 -30.27 -8.54 -33.75
CA SER A 801 -30.68 -8.19 -32.39
C SER A 801 -29.71 -8.66 -31.29
N PHE A 802 -28.89 -9.69 -31.57
CA PHE A 802 -27.78 -10.07 -30.71
C PHE A 802 -26.58 -9.14 -30.90
N ILE A 803 -26.23 -8.77 -32.13
CA ILE A 803 -25.13 -7.84 -32.43
C ILE A 803 -25.41 -6.47 -31.77
N GLU A 804 -26.61 -5.94 -31.93
CA GLU A 804 -27.07 -4.71 -31.26
C GLU A 804 -26.99 -4.84 -29.73
N ARG A 805 -27.44 -5.97 -29.16
CA ARG A 805 -27.41 -6.23 -27.72
C ARG A 805 -25.99 -6.30 -27.16
N MET A 806 -25.04 -6.88 -27.88
CA MET A 806 -23.66 -7.04 -27.44
C MET A 806 -22.86 -5.72 -27.59
N LEU A 807 -23.02 -5.00 -28.70
CA LEU A 807 -22.34 -3.72 -28.91
C LEU A 807 -22.95 -2.57 -28.07
N GLY A 808 -24.24 -2.65 -27.76
CA GLY A 808 -24.95 -1.69 -26.92
C GLY A 808 -24.91 -0.25 -27.46
N ARG A 809 -25.14 0.74 -26.58
CA ARG A 809 -25.24 2.16 -26.98
C ARG A 809 -23.94 2.77 -27.51
N PHE A 810 -22.81 2.11 -27.31
CA PHE A 810 -21.50 2.56 -27.79
C PHE A 810 -21.19 2.09 -29.21
N GLY A 811 -21.93 1.10 -29.74
CA GLY A 811 -21.60 0.48 -31.01
C GLY A 811 -20.22 -0.19 -30.98
N GLY A 812 -19.52 -0.11 -32.11
CA GLY A 812 -18.24 -0.75 -32.39
C GLY A 812 -18.27 -1.47 -33.73
N ASN A 813 -17.14 -2.03 -34.17
CA ASN A 813 -17.12 -2.83 -35.39
C ASN A 813 -17.67 -4.23 -35.13
N ALA A 814 -18.85 -4.55 -35.68
CA ALA A 814 -19.50 -5.84 -35.48
C ALA A 814 -18.65 -7.05 -35.90
N SER A 815 -17.76 -6.92 -36.91
CA SER A 815 -16.88 -8.03 -37.30
C SER A 815 -15.82 -8.37 -36.24
N LYS A 816 -15.54 -7.45 -35.31
CA LYS A 816 -14.59 -7.66 -34.20
C LYS A 816 -15.19 -8.43 -33.03
N LEU A 817 -16.52 -8.66 -32.98
CA LEU A 817 -17.15 -9.54 -31.99
C LEU A 817 -16.61 -10.98 -32.08
N PHE A 818 -16.22 -11.42 -33.28
CA PHE A 818 -15.66 -12.75 -33.56
C PHE A 818 -14.36 -12.61 -34.36
N PRO A 819 -13.21 -12.34 -33.70
CA PRO A 819 -11.93 -12.17 -34.39
C PRO A 819 -11.59 -13.38 -35.28
N GLU A 820 -10.94 -13.14 -36.42
CA GLU A 820 -10.70 -14.16 -37.47
C GLU A 820 -9.99 -15.43 -36.97
N ASN A 821 -9.16 -15.30 -35.94
CA ASN A 821 -8.43 -16.40 -35.31
C ASN A 821 -9.26 -17.20 -34.28
N SER A 822 -10.52 -16.85 -34.05
CA SER A 822 -11.41 -17.60 -33.15
C SER A 822 -11.99 -18.83 -33.86
N GLY A 823 -12.03 -19.97 -33.16
CA GLY A 823 -12.55 -21.23 -33.71
C GLY A 823 -14.04 -21.21 -34.12
N PHE A 824 -14.76 -20.15 -33.77
CA PHE A 824 -16.14 -19.90 -34.17
C PHE A 824 -16.28 -19.00 -35.41
N ALA A 825 -15.40 -17.99 -35.60
CA ALA A 825 -15.50 -17.04 -36.71
C ALA A 825 -15.50 -17.71 -38.10
N SER A 826 -14.75 -18.80 -38.26
CA SER A 826 -14.71 -19.61 -39.49
C SER A 826 -16.03 -20.32 -39.84
N ASN A 827 -17.00 -20.33 -38.91
CA ASN A 827 -18.32 -20.95 -39.05
C ASN A 827 -19.49 -19.94 -38.98
N VAL A 828 -19.21 -18.67 -38.72
CA VAL A 828 -20.20 -17.59 -38.79
C VAL A 828 -20.53 -17.29 -40.25
N VAL A 829 -21.82 -17.13 -40.54
CA VAL A 829 -22.33 -16.58 -41.80
C VAL A 829 -22.78 -15.15 -41.51
N SER A 830 -22.36 -14.18 -42.31
CA SER A 830 -22.87 -12.81 -42.15
C SER A 830 -24.38 -12.79 -42.43
N GLU A 831 -25.14 -12.05 -41.61
CA GLU A 831 -26.53 -11.77 -41.93
C GLU A 831 -26.70 -10.83 -43.13
N ASP A 832 -25.59 -10.25 -43.64
CA ASP A 832 -25.55 -9.54 -44.92
C ASP A 832 -26.21 -10.37 -46.03
N VAL A 833 -27.37 -9.89 -46.46
CA VAL A 833 -27.96 -10.29 -47.72
C VAL A 833 -27.14 -9.62 -48.82
N PHE A 834 -26.47 -10.40 -49.66
CA PHE A 834 -25.75 -9.85 -50.81
C PHE A 834 -26.75 -9.13 -51.72
N ASN A 835 -26.64 -7.80 -51.81
CA ASN A 835 -27.48 -6.97 -52.67
C ASN A 835 -27.08 -7.15 -54.14
N ALA A 836 -27.69 -8.13 -54.81
CA ALA A 836 -27.53 -8.35 -56.24
C ALA A 836 -27.97 -7.10 -57.02
N ASP A 837 -27.21 -6.72 -58.05
CA ASP A 837 -27.45 -5.50 -58.84
C ASP A 837 -28.68 -5.59 -59.76
N GLY A 838 -29.26 -6.78 -59.89
CA GLY A 838 -30.43 -7.03 -60.71
C GLY A 838 -30.13 -7.23 -62.21
N ALA A 839 -28.87 -7.12 -62.64
CA ALA A 839 -28.42 -7.49 -63.98
C ALA A 839 -28.30 -9.02 -64.11
N ALA A 840 -27.77 -9.50 -65.23
CA ALA A 840 -27.27 -10.87 -65.38
C ALA A 840 -25.74 -10.82 -65.41
N PRO A 841 -25.03 -11.83 -64.88
CA PRO A 841 -23.60 -11.74 -64.67
C PRO A 841 -22.80 -11.69 -65.97
N SER A 842 -21.63 -11.07 -65.92
CA SER A 842 -20.71 -10.97 -67.06
C SER A 842 -20.24 -12.36 -67.51
N GLY A 843 -20.15 -12.55 -68.83
CA GLY A 843 -19.65 -13.79 -69.43
C GLY A 843 -18.19 -14.10 -69.06
N VAL A 844 -17.79 -15.36 -69.22
CA VAL A 844 -16.43 -15.85 -68.94
C VAL A 844 -15.78 -16.41 -70.21
N SER A 845 -14.45 -16.39 -70.24
CA SER A 845 -13.67 -17.03 -71.31
C SER A 845 -13.17 -18.39 -70.85
N ALA A 846 -13.42 -19.43 -71.65
CA ALA A 846 -13.01 -20.80 -71.39
C ALA A 846 -11.76 -21.19 -72.19
N ALA A 847 -10.91 -22.03 -71.61
CA ALA A 847 -9.73 -22.62 -72.24
C ALA A 847 -9.69 -24.13 -71.92
N VAL A 848 -8.89 -24.90 -72.67
CA VAL A 848 -8.73 -26.35 -72.43
C VAL A 848 -7.27 -26.77 -72.57
N ALA A 849 -6.82 -27.61 -71.64
CA ALA A 849 -5.53 -28.28 -71.69
C ALA A 849 -5.67 -29.70 -71.11
N ASN A 850 -5.11 -30.72 -71.76
CA ASN A 850 -5.11 -32.11 -71.27
C ASN A 850 -6.50 -32.66 -70.85
N SER A 851 -7.55 -32.32 -71.60
CA SER A 851 -8.97 -32.63 -71.30
C SER A 851 -9.55 -31.98 -70.02
N VAL A 852 -8.84 -31.04 -69.41
CA VAL A 852 -9.37 -30.17 -68.35
C VAL A 852 -9.72 -28.82 -68.97
N MET A 853 -10.99 -28.44 -68.88
CA MET A 853 -11.47 -27.11 -69.24
C MET A 853 -11.35 -26.19 -68.02
N THR A 854 -10.84 -24.98 -68.22
CA THR A 854 -10.77 -23.93 -67.19
C THR A 854 -11.40 -22.63 -67.72
N TRP A 855 -11.76 -21.69 -66.83
CA TRP A 855 -12.35 -20.42 -67.25
C TRP A 855 -11.94 -19.24 -66.36
N THR A 856 -11.99 -18.04 -66.92
CA THR A 856 -11.80 -16.78 -66.17
C THR A 856 -12.90 -16.58 -65.15
N ASN A 857 -12.62 -15.86 -64.07
CA ASN A 857 -13.70 -15.35 -63.22
C ASN A 857 -14.62 -14.41 -64.02
N SER A 858 -15.89 -14.32 -63.62
CA SER A 858 -16.78 -13.26 -64.10
C SER A 858 -16.30 -11.90 -63.57
N GLY A 859 -16.59 -10.83 -64.33
CA GLY A 859 -16.41 -9.45 -63.86
C GLY A 859 -17.54 -8.96 -62.94
N SER A 860 -18.62 -9.74 -62.77
CA SER A 860 -19.74 -9.42 -61.87
C SER A 860 -19.44 -9.88 -60.44
N ALA A 861 -19.77 -9.04 -59.47
CA ALA A 861 -19.39 -9.24 -58.07
C ALA A 861 -20.27 -10.23 -57.29
N ASP A 862 -21.40 -10.65 -57.86
CA ASP A 862 -22.51 -11.38 -57.21
C ASP A 862 -22.61 -12.87 -57.63
N VAL A 863 -21.56 -13.38 -58.27
CA VAL A 863 -21.50 -14.74 -58.84
C VAL A 863 -21.26 -15.80 -57.77
N VAL A 864 -22.22 -16.72 -57.60
CA VAL A 864 -22.17 -17.86 -56.67
C VAL A 864 -21.56 -19.12 -57.28
N GLY A 865 -21.46 -19.18 -58.62
CA GLY A 865 -20.84 -20.31 -59.30
C GLY A 865 -21.02 -20.29 -60.81
N TYR A 866 -20.76 -21.44 -61.43
CA TYR A 866 -20.72 -21.61 -62.87
C TYR A 866 -21.48 -22.87 -63.29
N TYR A 867 -22.31 -22.77 -64.32
CA TYR A 867 -22.91 -23.93 -64.98
C TYR A 867 -22.09 -24.34 -66.20
N ILE A 868 -21.81 -25.64 -66.29
CA ILE A 868 -21.15 -26.27 -67.43
C ILE A 868 -22.22 -26.87 -68.33
N TYR A 869 -22.16 -26.53 -69.62
CA TYR A 869 -23.05 -27.04 -70.65
C TYR A 869 -22.27 -27.90 -71.65
N GLN A 870 -22.91 -28.95 -72.15
CA GLN A 870 -22.50 -29.72 -73.33
C GLN A 870 -23.62 -29.62 -74.36
N GLY A 871 -23.36 -28.95 -75.49
CA GLY A 871 -24.42 -28.39 -76.33
C GLY A 871 -25.35 -27.50 -75.50
N ASP A 872 -26.66 -27.72 -75.62
CA ASP A 872 -27.69 -27.03 -74.83
C ASP A 872 -27.97 -27.68 -73.45
N THR A 873 -27.32 -28.79 -73.11
CA THR A 873 -27.61 -29.54 -71.87
C THR A 873 -26.67 -29.12 -70.74
N ARG A 874 -27.22 -28.68 -69.59
CA ARG A 874 -26.45 -28.45 -68.36
C ARG A 874 -25.98 -29.79 -67.79
N ILE A 875 -24.66 -29.97 -67.65
CA ILE A 875 -24.04 -31.23 -67.18
C ILE A 875 -23.36 -31.11 -65.81
N ALA A 876 -23.01 -29.90 -65.35
CA ALA A 876 -22.46 -29.69 -64.02
C ALA A 876 -22.75 -28.28 -63.49
N ALA A 877 -22.65 -28.13 -62.17
CA ALA A 877 -22.64 -26.87 -61.44
C ALA A 877 -21.37 -26.84 -60.58
N ILE A 878 -20.57 -25.77 -60.69
CA ILE A 878 -19.29 -25.60 -60.02
C ILE A 878 -19.40 -24.35 -59.14
N PRO A 879 -19.50 -24.48 -57.80
CA PRO A 879 -19.58 -23.34 -56.89
C PRO A 879 -18.35 -22.43 -57.03
N GLN A 880 -18.52 -21.13 -56.84
CA GLN A 880 -17.42 -20.14 -56.99
C GLN A 880 -16.28 -20.37 -55.96
N ALA A 881 -16.56 -21.05 -54.85
CA ALA A 881 -15.57 -21.51 -53.87
C ALA A 881 -14.69 -22.69 -54.36
N SER A 882 -15.02 -23.30 -55.50
CA SER A 882 -14.20 -24.34 -56.14
C SER A 882 -13.26 -23.73 -57.18
N GLU A 883 -12.16 -24.42 -57.51
CA GLU A 883 -11.34 -24.03 -58.66
C GLU A 883 -12.18 -24.00 -59.94
N ASN A 884 -11.98 -22.98 -60.80
CA ASN A 884 -12.61 -22.84 -62.11
C ASN A 884 -12.08 -23.89 -63.11
N ARG A 885 -12.35 -25.16 -62.86
CA ARG A 885 -11.94 -26.29 -63.70
C ARG A 885 -13.03 -27.36 -63.79
N TYR A 886 -13.11 -28.03 -64.93
CA TYR A 886 -13.98 -29.17 -65.15
C TYR A 886 -13.28 -30.20 -66.06
N VAL A 887 -13.32 -31.48 -65.69
CA VAL A 887 -12.73 -32.56 -66.50
C VAL A 887 -13.74 -33.00 -67.55
N LEU A 888 -13.37 -32.87 -68.83
CA LEU A 888 -14.23 -33.24 -69.94
C LEU A 888 -14.35 -34.78 -70.02
N SER A 889 -15.56 -35.30 -69.77
CA SER A 889 -15.85 -36.74 -69.73
C SER A 889 -16.27 -37.34 -71.07
N GLY A 890 -16.73 -36.53 -72.03
CA GLY A 890 -17.22 -36.97 -73.33
C GLY A 890 -16.66 -36.15 -74.50
N TYR A 891 -17.20 -36.41 -75.70
CA TYR A 891 -16.93 -35.65 -76.92
C TYR A 891 -18.09 -34.69 -77.22
N GLY A 892 -17.80 -33.55 -77.86
CA GLY A 892 -18.78 -32.52 -78.21
C GLY A 892 -18.35 -31.11 -77.77
N ASP A 893 -19.29 -30.18 -77.91
CA ASP A 893 -19.10 -28.75 -77.66
C ASP A 893 -19.45 -28.39 -76.21
N TYR A 894 -18.51 -27.77 -75.50
CA TYR A 894 -18.69 -27.35 -74.12
C TYR A 894 -18.71 -25.82 -74.00
N SER A 895 -19.53 -25.29 -73.08
CA SER A 895 -19.50 -23.87 -72.71
C SER A 895 -19.76 -23.67 -71.21
N VAL A 896 -19.34 -22.52 -70.69
CA VAL A 896 -19.51 -22.13 -69.28
C VAL A 896 -20.41 -20.90 -69.20
N ARG A 897 -21.29 -20.83 -68.20
CA ARG A 897 -22.07 -19.63 -67.85
C ARG A 897 -21.88 -19.32 -66.38
N ALA A 898 -21.57 -18.07 -66.05
CA ALA A 898 -21.59 -17.59 -64.67
C ALA A 898 -23.04 -17.52 -64.16
N VAL A 899 -23.24 -17.72 -62.86
CA VAL A 899 -24.55 -17.73 -62.19
C VAL A 899 -24.51 -16.79 -60.98
N ASP A 900 -25.43 -15.84 -60.91
CA ASP A 900 -25.56 -14.92 -59.77
C ASP A 900 -26.36 -15.51 -58.60
N ILE A 901 -26.30 -14.86 -57.44
CA ILE A 901 -27.03 -15.26 -56.21
C ILE A 901 -28.56 -15.32 -56.40
N THR A 902 -29.13 -14.62 -57.39
CA THR A 902 -30.57 -14.65 -57.73
C THR A 902 -30.93 -15.74 -58.74
N GLY A 903 -29.92 -16.46 -59.27
CA GLY A 903 -30.06 -17.56 -60.21
C GLY A 903 -30.06 -17.16 -61.69
N LYS A 904 -29.75 -15.91 -62.06
CA LYS A 904 -29.61 -15.57 -63.50
C LYS A 904 -28.24 -16.00 -64.00
N ILE A 905 -28.16 -16.18 -65.32
CA ILE A 905 -27.01 -16.76 -65.99
C ILE A 905 -26.43 -15.81 -67.03
N SER A 906 -25.11 -15.83 -67.18
CA SER A 906 -24.42 -15.06 -68.22
C SER A 906 -24.72 -15.58 -69.63
N ALA A 907 -24.32 -14.79 -70.64
CA ALA A 907 -24.07 -15.33 -71.97
C ALA A 907 -23.05 -16.48 -71.89
N PRO A 908 -23.12 -17.50 -72.79
CA PRO A 908 -22.14 -18.58 -72.82
C PRO A 908 -20.74 -18.07 -73.15
N SER A 909 -19.73 -18.76 -72.60
CA SER A 909 -18.33 -18.61 -73.01
C SER A 909 -18.12 -18.92 -74.49
N ASN A 910 -16.91 -18.66 -74.99
CA ASN A 910 -16.43 -19.33 -76.20
C ASN A 910 -16.56 -20.87 -76.04
N VAL A 911 -16.86 -21.54 -77.15
CA VAL A 911 -17.06 -22.98 -77.20
C VAL A 911 -15.72 -23.72 -77.14
N ILE A 912 -15.67 -24.77 -76.35
CA ILE A 912 -14.57 -25.74 -76.28
C ILE A 912 -15.06 -27.05 -76.90
N SER A 913 -14.68 -27.30 -78.15
CA SER A 913 -15.01 -28.55 -78.85
C SER A 913 -13.98 -29.63 -78.53
N ARG A 914 -14.45 -30.81 -78.09
CA ARG A 914 -13.63 -32.01 -77.99
C ARG A 914 -14.08 -33.03 -79.02
N GLU A 915 -13.37 -33.07 -80.14
CA GLU A 915 -13.67 -33.98 -81.25
C GLU A 915 -13.37 -35.44 -80.89
N ARG A 916 -14.15 -36.35 -81.46
CA ARG A 916 -13.93 -37.79 -81.35
C ARG A 916 -12.74 -38.15 -82.26
N PRO A 917 -11.67 -38.80 -81.76
CA PRO A 917 -10.53 -39.15 -82.60
C PRO A 917 -10.97 -40.09 -83.72
N GLU A 918 -10.46 -39.84 -84.94
CA GLU A 918 -10.79 -40.66 -86.11
C GLU A 918 -10.39 -42.13 -85.90
N PRO A 919 -11.21 -43.10 -86.35
CA PRO A 919 -10.89 -44.51 -86.20
C PRO A 919 -9.67 -44.90 -87.04
N LYS A 920 -8.72 -45.62 -86.45
CA LYS A 920 -7.67 -46.31 -87.20
C LYS A 920 -8.30 -47.34 -88.16
N PRO A 921 -7.78 -47.50 -89.39
CA PRO A 921 -8.36 -48.42 -90.36
C PRO A 921 -8.27 -49.89 -89.91
N GLU A 922 -9.37 -50.62 -90.05
CA GLU A 922 -9.47 -52.04 -89.70
C GLU A 922 -8.76 -52.96 -90.71
N PRO A 923 -8.15 -54.08 -90.27
CA PRO A 923 -7.67 -55.13 -91.16
C PRO A 923 -8.82 -55.97 -91.74
N LYS A 924 -8.63 -56.52 -92.95
CA LYS A 924 -9.65 -57.26 -93.70
C LYS A 924 -10.05 -58.62 -93.08
N PRO A 925 -11.26 -59.14 -93.37
CA PRO A 925 -11.84 -60.32 -92.71
C PRO A 925 -11.23 -61.67 -93.17
N PRO A 926 -11.45 -62.76 -92.40
CA PRO A 926 -10.76 -64.03 -92.59
C PRO A 926 -11.41 -64.97 -93.60
N ALA A 927 -10.63 -65.93 -94.11
CA ALA A 927 -11.14 -67.11 -94.81
C ALA A 927 -10.44 -68.39 -94.29
N SER A 928 -11.26 -69.29 -93.72
CA SER A 928 -11.15 -70.76 -93.69
C SER A 928 -9.78 -71.47 -93.63
N GLY A 929 -9.70 -72.47 -92.73
CA GLY A 929 -9.11 -73.77 -93.07
C GLY A 929 -7.91 -74.19 -92.23
N GLY A 930 -8.17 -75.00 -91.21
CA GLY A 930 -7.16 -75.49 -90.27
C GLY A 930 -6.16 -76.52 -90.82
N GLY A 931 -5.26 -76.94 -89.94
CA GLY A 931 -4.60 -78.25 -90.05
C GLY A 931 -3.10 -78.30 -89.81
N ASN A 932 -2.73 -78.47 -88.54
CA ASN A 932 -1.76 -79.47 -88.07
C ASN A 932 -0.23 -79.24 -88.21
N SER A 933 0.48 -79.80 -87.21
CA SER A 933 1.86 -80.30 -87.25
C SER A 933 3.05 -79.33 -87.41
N GLY A 934 3.57 -78.86 -86.27
CA GLY A 934 4.86 -79.35 -85.74
C GLY A 934 6.20 -78.91 -86.36
N GLY A 935 7.21 -78.80 -85.49
CA GLY A 935 8.61 -79.12 -85.85
C GLY A 935 9.59 -77.97 -86.08
N ASN A 936 10.29 -77.60 -84.99
CA ASN A 936 11.74 -77.38 -84.91
C ASN A 936 12.53 -76.64 -86.03
N ASN A 937 13.12 -75.52 -85.59
CA ASN A 937 14.58 -75.28 -85.55
C ASN A 937 15.32 -74.72 -86.80
N SER A 938 16.44 -74.03 -86.53
CA SER A 938 17.40 -73.35 -87.43
C SER A 938 16.81 -72.23 -88.31
N GLY A 939 17.27 -70.98 -88.30
CA GLY A 939 18.63 -70.45 -88.05
C GLY A 939 19.26 -70.06 -89.40
N GLY A 940 19.96 -68.93 -89.58
CA GLY A 940 20.29 -67.81 -88.70
C GLY A 940 21.27 -66.84 -89.40
N GLY A 941 21.59 -65.71 -88.74
CA GLY A 941 22.63 -64.76 -89.18
C GLY A 941 22.17 -63.68 -90.19
N ASN A 942 22.85 -62.53 -90.32
CA ASN A 942 23.98 -61.97 -89.54
C ASN A 942 24.02 -60.44 -89.81
N GLY A 943 24.05 -59.55 -88.82
CA GLY A 943 25.27 -58.93 -88.26
C GLY A 943 25.38 -57.45 -88.72
N GLY A 944 25.96 -56.47 -88.01
CA GLY A 944 26.57 -56.37 -86.66
C GLY A 944 26.81 -54.86 -86.35
N GLY A 945 27.41 -54.40 -85.25
CA GLY A 945 27.95 -55.07 -84.06
C GLY A 945 28.77 -54.09 -83.15
N ASN A 946 29.18 -54.55 -81.96
CA ASN A 946 30.16 -53.97 -80.99
C ASN A 946 29.96 -52.53 -80.45
N SER A 947 30.33 -52.16 -79.22
CA SER A 947 30.83 -52.81 -77.98
C SER A 947 30.86 -51.71 -76.89
N GLY A 948 30.78 -51.95 -75.57
CA GLY A 948 30.64 -53.17 -74.78
C GLY A 948 30.74 -52.81 -73.29
N GLY A 949 30.09 -53.58 -72.41
CA GLY A 949 30.08 -53.31 -70.96
C GLY A 949 29.01 -54.15 -70.26
N GLY A 950 29.45 -55.10 -69.43
CA GLY A 950 28.67 -55.95 -68.54
C GLY A 950 29.61 -56.48 -67.46
N ASP A 951 29.22 -57.30 -66.49
CA ASP A 951 27.93 -57.89 -66.11
C ASP A 951 28.11 -58.28 -64.60
N THR A 952 27.13 -58.55 -63.74
CA THR A 952 26.25 -59.74 -63.72
C THR A 952 25.13 -59.59 -62.67
N GLY A 953 24.04 -60.36 -62.82
CA GLY A 953 22.90 -60.44 -61.88
C GLY A 953 22.33 -61.88 -61.72
N GLY A 954 21.02 -61.97 -61.42
CA GLY A 954 20.24 -63.20 -61.12
C GLY A 954 20.02 -63.43 -59.61
N GLY A 955 18.94 -64.03 -59.06
CA GLY A 955 17.71 -64.64 -59.59
C GLY A 955 17.04 -65.54 -58.51
N ASP A 956 15.83 -66.12 -58.58
CA ASP A 956 14.60 -65.97 -59.42
C ASP A 956 13.44 -66.82 -58.77
N GLU A 957 12.16 -66.63 -59.16
CA GLU A 957 10.97 -67.54 -58.96
C GLU A 957 10.46 -67.81 -57.49
N GLU A 958 9.23 -68.30 -57.14
CA GLU A 958 7.99 -68.79 -57.81
C GLU A 958 6.71 -68.68 -56.87
N GLU A 959 5.51 -69.12 -57.32
CA GLU A 959 4.13 -69.01 -56.72
C GLU A 959 3.70 -70.26 -55.85
N PRO A 960 2.42 -70.61 -55.47
CA PRO A 960 1.10 -69.91 -55.30
C PRO A 960 0.22 -70.33 -54.05
N THR A 961 -1.06 -69.88 -53.98
CA THR A 961 -2.33 -70.55 -53.49
C THR A 961 -3.24 -69.89 -52.40
N ASP A 962 -4.56 -69.99 -52.65
CA ASP A 962 -5.80 -69.55 -51.95
C ASP A 962 -6.30 -70.51 -50.83
N PRO A 963 -7.44 -70.28 -50.11
CA PRO A 963 -8.09 -69.05 -49.59
C PRO A 963 -8.59 -69.22 -48.12
N VAL A 964 -9.55 -68.38 -47.64
CA VAL A 964 -10.71 -68.64 -46.71
C VAL A 964 -10.94 -67.58 -45.62
N GLU A 965 -12.14 -66.99 -45.63
CA GLU A 965 -12.81 -66.18 -44.57
C GLU A 965 -13.21 -67.07 -43.37
N PRO A 966 -13.30 -66.59 -42.10
CA PRO A 966 -14.61 -66.04 -41.68
C PRO A 966 -14.65 -65.08 -40.46
N THR A 967 -15.81 -64.39 -40.35
CA THR A 967 -16.54 -63.99 -39.12
C THR A 967 -15.91 -63.13 -38.01
N ASP A 968 -16.51 -61.94 -37.86
CA ASP A 968 -16.75 -61.21 -36.60
C ASP A 968 -17.51 -62.08 -35.57
N PRO A 969 -17.20 -61.97 -34.26
CA PRO A 969 -18.28 -61.63 -33.32
C PRO A 969 -17.89 -60.69 -32.15
N THR A 970 -18.68 -59.64 -31.97
CA THR A 970 -19.28 -59.13 -30.70
C THR A 970 -18.52 -59.26 -29.37
N ASP A 971 -18.22 -58.10 -28.76
CA ASP A 971 -18.63 -57.61 -27.41
C ASP A 971 -19.01 -58.64 -26.30
N PRO A 972 -18.65 -58.49 -24.99
CA PRO A 972 -18.37 -57.21 -24.30
C PRO A 972 -17.29 -57.17 -23.17
N GLY A 973 -16.87 -55.94 -22.83
CA GLY A 973 -16.85 -55.38 -21.46
C GLY A 973 -15.92 -55.89 -20.33
N THR A 974 -15.29 -54.93 -19.62
CA THR A 974 -14.70 -54.98 -18.25
C THR A 974 -13.49 -55.92 -18.03
N ASP A 975 -12.51 -55.63 -17.17
CA ASP A 975 -12.29 -54.51 -16.23
C ASP A 975 -10.78 -54.31 -15.96
N ASP A 976 -10.43 -53.21 -15.29
CA ASP A 976 -9.20 -52.96 -14.48
C ASP A 976 -7.78 -53.18 -15.05
N GLY A 977 -6.89 -52.20 -14.84
CA GLY A 977 -5.45 -52.37 -15.05
C GLY A 977 -4.63 -51.06 -15.03
N GLU A 978 -4.12 -50.71 -13.85
CA GLU A 978 -3.21 -49.60 -13.51
C GLU A 978 -2.05 -49.34 -14.50
N GLU A 979 -1.92 -48.10 -15.00
CA GLU A 979 -0.73 -47.21 -14.85
C GLU A 979 -1.03 -45.76 -15.29
#